data_AF-W2GMA1-F1
#
_entry.id   AF-W2GMA1-F1
#
_cell.length_a   1.000
_cell.length_b   1.000
_cell.length_c   1.000
_cell.angle_alpha   90.00
_cell.angle_beta   90.00
_cell.angle_gamma   90.00
#
_symmetry.space_group_name_H-M   'P 1'
#
loop_
_entity.id
_entity.type
_entity.pdbx_description
1 polymer ?
#
loop_
_entity_poly.entity_id
_entity_poly.type
_entity_poly.pdbx_seq_one_letter_code
_entity_poly.pdbx_strand_id
1 'polypeptide(L)'
;MVSFGRRTGVLVSSLLAMTLAQSSLARAASVVSGSPPGFAAGTTGGGDVEPVYPTTIKELSTYLSDDEPRVIVLKQEFNFMESEGSTTEDGCHSKGAADCAAKENGFEPQDTIQPTFTTCDNTMVKVTYDKAAKTPLKVASNKTLVGEGTKGVLTGKGIEIKGNNVIVQNIHVTDLNPQYVWGGDAIGISGDNGAIPTGIWIDHVKVTSVGRQMIVINFSGALGVTISNSDFDGKTKYSSSCDGHHYWGFIITGAKTEVTLVGNAIHGMSGRSPKIGGSEDNVIAVHAVNNYFYDNTGHAFDVSQRGYVLAEGNYFDNVKTPNQPDPEGNIFIPSSAGDCKETIGRDCELNVLTDSGTFTSYSEDEAKKQISTYKTQIGGYKAVAAAKFDVASGNFGVGDLGGNSVTQSSGSGAVQPSTNSSSDQETNTPSATQATQATPAPAAPESSSNQGSAGTGTPSPETPKTKTSTDSSAGAQKTDAPSAPATPESSSNQGSAAVGTPSPQSPETPEAPTTQGSGSDAPATAPSPESPSTEAPTGSGAPSTGASSASDPEQTSPSTSSSSSVIGSPIGFASGTTGGGNADPVYPKTIKELGTYLSDKEPRVIVLKQEFNFIDSEGSTTEKGCHSKNNIDCTAKKNGFKGQDTIETDFSKCDGTSIDVTYDKAAITPLSISSDKTLIGEGTKGVLNGKGILIKGSNVIIQNIHITNLNPHLVWGGDAIGISGDGDDVPKGIWIDHVKVSSIGRQMVVTHFSGASGVTISNSDFDGNTKYSQSCDGRHYWGFLILGKKTEMSLLGNYIHMMSGRGPKIGGTEGDVSVVHAANNYFEDNSGHAFDVATGGYVLAEGNNFDSVKTPNQPDPAGNIFIPAAAGDCKATIGRDCEVNVLADSGTFTGNSEDAAKKQIGTFKTQIGGTKVTTATKFSAAKGNFGVGELGSSSDAPSPASGSNAAPTSTEAAQNPSTEASTSQGSTSTETTQAPTAAPNPETPSTTDSPHQGDSETEAPSVNAPAATPSANAPATAQTPAPEMPLGTVAPYSDDSGSGNSILQWGHVTQGAASTSSEN
;
A
#
# COMPACT_ATOMS: atom_id res chain seq x y z
N MET A 1 -39.98 -13.64 -62.04
CA MET A 1 -40.45 -12.30 -61.64
C MET A 1 -41.25 -12.42 -60.36
N VAL A 2 -41.12 -11.43 -59.45
CA VAL A 2 -42.13 -10.93 -58.47
C VAL A 2 -43.09 -11.93 -57.78
N SER A 3 -42.76 -12.30 -56.54
CA SER A 3 -43.44 -11.98 -55.24
C SER A 3 -44.98 -12.10 -55.01
N PHE A 4 -45.33 -12.15 -53.71
CA PHE A 4 -46.64 -12.13 -53.01
C PHE A 4 -47.50 -13.43 -53.01
N GLY A 5 -48.20 -13.80 -51.93
CA GLY A 5 -48.16 -13.32 -50.52
C GLY A 5 -49.42 -13.61 -49.66
N ARG A 6 -49.31 -13.44 -48.32
CA ARG A 6 -50.36 -13.31 -47.24
C ARG A 6 -51.15 -14.56 -46.71
N ARG A 7 -51.25 -14.63 -45.36
CA ARG A 7 -52.43 -14.73 -44.42
C ARG A 7 -53.68 -15.56 -44.83
N THR A 8 -54.48 -16.26 -43.98
CA THR A 8 -54.63 -16.54 -42.51
C THR A 8 -55.72 -17.65 -42.36
N GLY A 9 -56.08 -18.27 -41.23
CA GLY A 9 -55.65 -18.20 -39.81
C GLY A 9 -56.85 -18.39 -38.83
N VAL A 10 -56.87 -19.47 -38.03
CA VAL A 10 -57.94 -19.91 -37.07
C VAL A 10 -57.20 -20.65 -35.91
N LEU A 11 -57.27 -20.36 -34.59
CA LEU A 11 -58.39 -20.21 -33.62
C LEU A 11 -59.05 -21.58 -33.25
N VAL A 12 -59.52 -21.91 -32.03
CA VAL A 12 -59.34 -21.43 -30.63
C VAL A 12 -59.98 -22.53 -29.72
N SER A 13 -59.65 -22.84 -28.45
CA SER A 13 -58.59 -22.43 -27.51
C SER A 13 -58.41 -23.51 -26.41
N SER A 14 -57.46 -23.33 -25.48
CA SER A 14 -57.46 -23.94 -24.12
C SER A 14 -56.63 -23.09 -23.16
N LEU A 15 -57.05 -22.98 -21.90
CA LEU A 15 -56.50 -22.08 -20.87
C LEU A 15 -56.34 -22.81 -19.52
N LEU A 16 -55.58 -22.18 -18.61
CA LEU A 16 -55.15 -22.67 -17.27
C LEU A 16 -54.12 -23.84 -17.33
N ALA A 17 -53.00 -23.78 -16.61
CA ALA A 17 -52.43 -22.67 -15.84
C ALA A 17 -50.90 -22.69 -15.84
N MET A 18 -50.28 -21.53 -16.08
CA MET A 18 -48.87 -21.27 -15.80
C MET A 18 -48.80 -20.24 -14.68
N THR A 19 -48.35 -20.65 -13.49
CA THR A 19 -47.95 -19.73 -12.42
C THR A 19 -46.56 -19.21 -12.73
N LEU A 20 -46.44 -17.90 -13.02
CA LEU A 20 -45.14 -17.27 -13.26
C LEU A 20 -44.31 -17.25 -11.97
N ALA A 21 -43.21 -18.01 -11.96
CA ALA A 21 -42.12 -17.79 -11.02
C ALA A 21 -41.17 -16.70 -11.58
N GLN A 22 -41.68 -15.48 -11.77
CA GLN A 22 -40.82 -14.32 -12.00
C GLN A 22 -40.19 -13.93 -10.66
N SER A 23 -39.10 -14.61 -10.29
CA SER A 23 -38.18 -14.10 -9.28
C SER A 23 -37.51 -12.85 -9.84
N SER A 24 -38.09 -11.68 -9.52
CA SER A 24 -37.49 -10.39 -9.84
C SER A 24 -36.09 -10.33 -9.22
N LEU A 25 -35.06 -10.23 -10.08
CA LEU A 25 -33.73 -9.79 -9.66
C LEU A 25 -33.79 -8.30 -9.29
N ALA A 26 -34.41 -8.03 -8.14
CA ALA A 26 -34.20 -6.81 -7.42
C ALA A 26 -32.73 -6.80 -6.98
N ARG A 27 -31.90 -6.02 -7.68
CA ARG A 27 -30.64 -5.57 -7.09
C ARG A 27 -31.00 -4.93 -5.76
N ALA A 28 -30.39 -5.40 -4.68
CA ALA A 28 -30.37 -4.62 -3.44
C ALA A 28 -29.85 -3.22 -3.79
N ALA A 29 -30.52 -2.18 -3.31
CA ALA A 29 -29.97 -0.84 -3.43
C ALA A 29 -28.71 -0.77 -2.57
N SER A 30 -27.62 -0.19 -3.09
CA SER A 30 -26.44 0.08 -2.28
C SER A 30 -26.86 0.88 -1.05
N VAL A 31 -26.47 0.39 0.13
CA VAL A 31 -26.73 1.11 1.40
C VAL A 31 -25.74 2.28 1.56
N VAL A 32 -24.62 2.24 0.83
CA VAL A 32 -23.72 3.39 0.65
C VAL A 32 -24.29 4.32 -0.42
N SER A 33 -24.42 5.61 -0.11
CA SER A 33 -24.80 6.65 -1.06
C SER A 33 -23.56 7.28 -1.71
N GLY A 34 -23.59 7.53 -3.01
CA GLY A 34 -22.47 8.15 -3.74
C GLY A 34 -21.26 7.24 -3.96
N SER A 35 -20.06 7.82 -4.02
CA SER A 35 -18.78 7.12 -4.20
C SER A 35 -17.63 8.02 -3.71
N PRO A 36 -16.51 7.45 -3.22
CA PRO A 36 -15.40 8.23 -2.67
C PRO A 36 -14.71 9.10 -3.73
N PRO A 37 -14.60 10.43 -3.54
CA PRO A 37 -13.78 11.30 -4.39
C PRO A 37 -12.32 11.34 -3.92
N GLY A 38 -11.44 11.90 -4.76
CA GLY A 38 -10.07 12.25 -4.37
C GLY A 38 -9.18 11.04 -4.04
N PHE A 39 -8.43 11.13 -2.95
CA PHE A 39 -7.45 10.12 -2.56
C PHE A 39 -8.07 8.73 -2.28
N ALA A 40 -9.26 8.63 -1.69
CA ALA A 40 -9.93 7.35 -1.44
C ALA A 40 -10.70 6.76 -2.63
N ALA A 41 -10.58 7.34 -3.83
CA ALA A 41 -11.31 6.87 -5.01
C ALA A 41 -11.08 5.38 -5.29
N GLY A 42 -12.17 4.61 -5.40
CA GLY A 42 -12.14 3.15 -5.52
C GLY A 42 -12.32 2.37 -4.22
N THR A 43 -12.45 3.03 -3.06
CA THR A 43 -12.81 2.35 -1.79
C THR A 43 -14.23 1.79 -1.87
N THR A 44 -14.41 0.50 -1.56
CA THR A 44 -15.68 -0.25 -1.61
C THR A 44 -16.23 -0.64 -0.23
N GLY A 45 -15.42 -0.55 0.82
CA GLY A 45 -15.81 -0.92 2.18
C GLY A 45 -16.13 -2.41 2.29
N GLY A 46 -17.34 -2.75 2.73
CA GLY A 46 -17.85 -4.12 2.75
C GLY A 46 -18.30 -4.67 1.38
N GLY A 47 -18.38 -3.83 0.34
CA GLY A 47 -18.94 -4.21 -0.96
C GLY A 47 -20.44 -4.53 -0.91
N ASP A 48 -20.91 -5.32 -1.89
CA ASP A 48 -22.34 -5.68 -2.05
C ASP A 48 -22.80 -6.85 -1.15
N VAL A 49 -22.19 -7.06 0.03
CA VAL A 49 -22.62 -8.13 0.96
C VAL A 49 -23.94 -7.79 1.65
N GLU A 50 -24.72 -8.83 1.98
CA GLU A 50 -26.02 -8.66 2.66
C GLU A 50 -25.85 -7.88 3.98
N PRO A 51 -26.58 -6.77 4.20
CA PRO A 51 -26.34 -5.92 5.36
C PRO A 51 -26.70 -6.56 6.70
N VAL A 52 -25.80 -6.44 7.68
CA VAL A 52 -26.04 -6.83 9.07
C VAL A 52 -26.56 -5.64 9.89
N TYR A 53 -27.53 -5.93 10.75
CA TYR A 53 -28.21 -4.95 11.59
C TYR A 53 -27.95 -5.29 13.07
N PRO A 54 -26.84 -4.83 13.68
CA PRO A 54 -26.58 -5.09 15.09
C PRO A 54 -27.72 -4.53 15.96
N THR A 55 -28.01 -5.22 17.07
CA THR A 55 -29.02 -4.80 18.07
C THR A 55 -28.39 -4.44 19.42
N THR A 56 -27.14 -4.86 19.64
CA THR A 56 -26.37 -4.64 20.86
C THR A 56 -24.98 -4.07 20.57
N ILE A 57 -24.41 -3.36 21.54
CA ILE A 57 -23.01 -2.87 21.50
C ILE A 57 -21.98 -4.00 21.26
N LYS A 58 -22.30 -5.23 21.69
CA LYS A 58 -21.44 -6.40 21.50
C LYS A 58 -21.45 -6.89 20.05
N GLU A 59 -22.63 -6.99 19.44
CA GLU A 59 -22.77 -7.36 18.02
C GLU A 59 -22.08 -6.33 17.13
N LEU A 60 -22.30 -5.03 17.40
CA LEU A 60 -21.60 -3.94 16.70
C LEU A 60 -20.08 -4.07 16.83
N SER A 61 -19.56 -4.28 18.05
CA SER A 61 -18.13 -4.47 18.26
C SER A 61 -17.59 -5.71 17.54
N THR A 62 -18.36 -6.81 17.48
CA THR A 62 -17.95 -8.03 16.75
C THR A 62 -17.91 -7.78 15.24
N TYR A 63 -18.99 -7.25 14.65
CA TYR A 63 -19.05 -6.97 13.21
C TYR A 63 -18.02 -5.93 12.75
N LEU A 64 -17.60 -4.99 13.60
CA LEU A 64 -16.53 -4.05 13.25
C LEU A 64 -15.14 -4.70 13.27
N SER A 65 -14.89 -5.66 14.18
CA SER A 65 -13.56 -6.24 14.41
C SER A 65 -13.31 -7.61 13.78
N ASP A 66 -14.32 -8.25 13.18
CA ASP A 66 -14.16 -9.53 12.48
C ASP A 66 -13.41 -9.39 11.13
N ASP A 67 -13.04 -10.52 10.53
CA ASP A 67 -12.27 -10.60 9.27
C ASP A 67 -13.17 -10.75 8.02
N GLU A 68 -14.47 -10.98 8.19
CA GLU A 68 -15.46 -11.02 7.10
C GLU A 68 -15.73 -9.61 6.54
N PRO A 69 -15.93 -9.44 5.22
CA PRO A 69 -16.51 -8.20 4.70
C PRO A 69 -17.90 -7.95 5.30
N ARG A 70 -18.19 -6.71 5.72
CA ARG A 70 -19.47 -6.35 6.36
C ARG A 70 -20.03 -5.03 5.84
N VAL A 71 -21.33 -5.00 5.54
CA VAL A 71 -22.14 -3.78 5.53
C VAL A 71 -22.94 -3.75 6.84
N ILE A 72 -22.61 -2.83 7.74
CA ILE A 72 -23.12 -2.74 9.10
C ILE A 72 -24.02 -1.51 9.19
N VAL A 73 -25.32 -1.72 9.39
CA VAL A 73 -26.31 -0.64 9.30
C VAL A 73 -26.88 -0.29 10.68
N LEU A 74 -26.55 0.91 11.16
CA LEU A 74 -26.98 1.42 12.45
C LEU A 74 -28.38 2.02 12.36
N LYS A 75 -29.38 1.27 12.84
CA LYS A 75 -30.79 1.66 12.90
C LYS A 75 -31.21 2.32 14.23
N GLN A 76 -30.27 2.50 15.15
CA GLN A 76 -30.48 2.96 16.52
C GLN A 76 -29.19 3.56 17.10
N GLU A 77 -29.31 4.28 18.22
CA GLU A 77 -28.18 4.66 19.06
C GLU A 77 -27.53 3.43 19.71
N PHE A 78 -26.20 3.39 19.70
CA PHE A 78 -25.38 2.46 20.46
C PHE A 78 -24.67 3.24 21.56
N ASN A 79 -25.28 3.23 22.74
CA ASN A 79 -24.76 3.93 23.90
C ASN A 79 -23.79 3.03 24.68
N PHE A 80 -22.55 3.49 24.82
CA PHE A 80 -21.45 2.81 25.52
C PHE A 80 -21.16 3.42 26.91
N MET A 81 -21.86 4.48 27.32
CA MET A 81 -21.71 5.05 28.66
C MET A 81 -21.99 3.99 29.73
N GLU A 82 -21.21 4.01 30.79
CA GLU A 82 -21.17 3.08 31.92
C GLU A 82 -20.89 1.60 31.55
N SER A 83 -20.82 1.23 30.26
CA SER A 83 -20.70 -0.17 29.81
C SER A 83 -19.39 -0.86 30.20
N GLU A 84 -18.30 -0.10 30.33
CA GLU A 84 -17.03 -0.55 30.92
C GLU A 84 -16.84 -0.04 32.37
N GLY A 85 -17.75 0.81 32.85
CA GLY A 85 -17.69 1.53 34.12
C GLY A 85 -16.70 2.70 34.14
N SER A 86 -16.74 3.49 35.21
CA SER A 86 -15.82 4.61 35.41
C SER A 86 -14.47 4.18 36.01
N THR A 87 -13.50 5.10 35.97
CA THR A 87 -12.26 5.03 36.76
C THR A 87 -11.94 6.41 37.34
N THR A 88 -11.12 6.44 38.39
CA THR A 88 -10.59 7.67 39.00
C THR A 88 -9.08 7.58 39.09
N GLU A 89 -8.38 8.50 38.43
CA GLU A 89 -6.90 8.55 38.44
C GLU A 89 -6.39 10.00 38.58
N ASP A 90 -5.07 10.17 38.51
CA ASP A 90 -4.45 11.49 38.58
C ASP A 90 -4.61 12.25 37.26
N GLY A 91 -5.03 13.50 37.37
CA GLY A 91 -5.14 14.45 36.27
C GLY A 91 -4.49 15.78 36.63
N CYS A 92 -4.39 16.66 35.64
CA CYS A 92 -3.91 18.02 35.80
C CYS A 92 -5.03 19.02 35.52
N HIS A 93 -5.35 19.81 36.53
CA HIS A 93 -5.99 21.10 36.36
C HIS A 93 -4.89 22.09 35.98
N SER A 94 -4.67 22.22 34.67
CA SER A 94 -3.54 22.96 34.10
C SER A 94 -3.60 24.45 34.42
N LYS A 95 -2.54 25.21 34.12
CA LYS A 95 -2.61 26.66 34.25
C LYS A 95 -3.70 27.24 33.34
N GLY A 96 -3.78 26.74 32.09
CA GLY A 96 -4.85 27.11 31.16
C GLY A 96 -6.25 26.81 31.69
N ALA A 97 -6.43 25.67 32.38
CA ALA A 97 -7.70 25.30 33.01
C ALA A 97 -8.07 26.23 34.20
N ALA A 98 -7.10 26.67 34.98
CA ALA A 98 -7.31 27.64 36.06
C ALA A 98 -7.61 29.06 35.53
N ASP A 99 -6.85 29.52 34.52
CA ASP A 99 -7.10 30.76 33.79
C ASP A 99 -8.46 30.73 33.05
N CYS A 100 -9.00 29.53 32.77
CA CYS A 100 -10.36 29.27 32.30
C CYS A 100 -11.41 29.51 33.39
N ALA A 101 -11.30 28.78 34.51
CA ALA A 101 -12.27 28.84 35.60
C ALA A 101 -12.42 30.26 36.18
N ALA A 102 -11.32 31.02 36.23
CA ALA A 102 -11.30 32.40 36.69
C ALA A 102 -12.01 33.42 35.78
N LYS A 103 -12.48 33.04 34.57
CA LYS A 103 -13.23 33.93 33.67
C LYS A 103 -14.72 34.03 33.99
N GLU A 104 -15.29 33.05 34.72
CA GLU A 104 -16.71 32.96 35.10
C GLU A 104 -17.71 33.18 33.93
N ASN A 105 -17.31 32.92 32.68
CA ASN A 105 -18.02 33.35 31.47
C ASN A 105 -19.05 32.33 30.93
N GLY A 106 -19.47 31.38 31.76
CA GLY A 106 -20.45 30.34 31.41
C GLY A 106 -19.88 29.06 30.79
N PHE A 107 -18.57 29.03 30.50
CA PHE A 107 -17.86 27.83 30.04
C PHE A 107 -16.99 27.26 31.15
N GLU A 108 -16.78 25.93 31.11
CA GLU A 108 -15.92 25.21 32.05
C GLU A 108 -14.61 24.80 31.38
N PRO A 109 -13.51 24.64 32.14
CA PRO A 109 -12.26 24.12 31.60
C PRO A 109 -12.38 22.66 31.13
N GLN A 110 -11.45 22.24 30.28
CA GLN A 110 -11.07 20.83 30.17
C GLN A 110 -9.88 20.56 31.09
N ASP A 111 -10.03 19.64 32.04
CA ASP A 111 -8.89 19.09 32.78
C ASP A 111 -8.16 18.05 31.89
N THR A 112 -6.92 17.70 32.23
CA THR A 112 -6.14 16.70 31.49
C THR A 112 -6.03 15.41 32.29
N ILE A 113 -6.45 14.26 31.73
CA ILE A 113 -6.08 12.94 32.28
C ILE A 113 -4.57 12.76 32.09
N GLN A 114 -3.80 12.61 33.17
CA GLN A 114 -2.36 12.86 33.15
C GLN A 114 -1.58 11.74 32.43
N PRO A 115 -0.99 11.97 31.24
CA PRO A 115 -0.18 10.98 30.57
C PRO A 115 1.23 10.92 31.19
N THR A 116 1.84 9.73 31.16
CA THR A 116 3.15 9.46 31.77
C THR A 116 4.34 10.24 31.18
N PHE A 117 4.15 10.87 30.02
CA PHE A 117 5.17 11.64 29.30
C PHE A 117 5.03 13.16 29.44
N THR A 118 4.08 13.66 30.25
CA THR A 118 4.01 15.09 30.62
C THR A 118 4.02 15.27 32.14
N THR A 119 4.28 16.50 32.57
CA THR A 119 4.10 16.95 33.96
C THR A 119 2.97 17.97 34.02
N CYS A 120 2.22 18.00 35.13
CA CYS A 120 1.26 19.07 35.37
C CYS A 120 1.98 20.40 35.62
N ASP A 121 1.51 21.48 35.00
CA ASP A 121 2.08 22.83 35.09
C ASP A 121 1.48 23.67 36.24
N ASN A 122 0.43 23.17 36.88
CA ASN A 122 -0.32 23.83 37.94
C ASN A 122 -0.73 22.85 39.05
N THR A 123 -1.97 22.33 39.04
CA THR A 123 -2.54 21.60 40.18
C THR A 123 -2.91 20.17 39.79
N MET A 124 -2.32 19.19 40.47
CA MET A 124 -2.76 17.78 40.39
C MET A 124 -4.14 17.62 41.02
N VAL A 125 -5.06 16.99 40.30
CA VAL A 125 -6.44 16.73 40.71
C VAL A 125 -6.80 15.26 40.50
N LYS A 126 -7.91 14.79 41.08
CA LYS A 126 -8.48 13.48 40.76
C LYS A 126 -9.58 13.63 39.71
N VAL A 127 -9.33 13.08 38.53
CA VAL A 127 -10.30 13.05 37.42
C VAL A 127 -11.07 11.74 37.45
N THR A 128 -12.38 11.78 37.25
CA THR A 128 -13.25 10.59 37.24
C THR A 128 -14.03 10.54 35.93
N TYR A 129 -13.75 9.54 35.10
CA TYR A 129 -14.18 9.50 33.71
C TYR A 129 -14.69 8.11 33.30
N ASP A 130 -15.42 8.02 32.19
CA ASP A 130 -15.92 6.75 31.65
C ASP A 130 -14.83 6.02 30.84
N LYS A 131 -14.53 4.77 31.18
CA LYS A 131 -13.47 4.01 30.49
C LYS A 131 -13.80 3.71 29.03
N ALA A 132 -15.08 3.64 28.64
CA ALA A 132 -15.48 3.25 27.29
C ALA A 132 -14.90 4.18 26.21
N ALA A 133 -14.77 5.48 26.48
CA ALA A 133 -14.21 6.43 25.52
C ALA A 133 -12.68 6.28 25.31
N LYS A 134 -11.98 5.54 26.19
CA LYS A 134 -10.54 5.24 26.08
C LYS A 134 -10.23 3.99 25.25
N THR A 135 -11.25 3.18 24.94
CA THR A 135 -11.14 1.85 24.33
C THR A 135 -11.93 1.78 23.03
N PRO A 136 -11.54 2.54 21.97
CA PRO A 136 -12.33 2.70 20.76
C PRO A 136 -12.59 1.36 20.03
N LEU A 137 -13.73 1.30 19.34
CA LEU A 137 -14.13 0.13 18.54
C LEU A 137 -13.12 -0.07 17.40
N LYS A 138 -12.42 -1.21 17.41
CA LYS A 138 -11.53 -1.58 16.31
C LYS A 138 -12.35 -1.83 15.03
N VAL A 139 -12.03 -1.12 13.96
CA VAL A 139 -12.60 -1.36 12.62
C VAL A 139 -11.55 -2.09 11.78
N ALA A 140 -11.82 -3.36 11.49
CA ALA A 140 -10.99 -4.23 10.67
C ALA A 140 -11.13 -3.89 9.16
N SER A 141 -10.53 -4.71 8.29
CA SER A 141 -10.58 -4.47 6.84
C SER A 141 -11.94 -4.79 6.24
N ASN A 142 -12.24 -4.19 5.07
CA ASN A 142 -13.42 -4.43 4.25
C ASN A 142 -14.74 -4.20 5.03
N LYS A 143 -14.86 -3.02 5.66
CA LYS A 143 -16.02 -2.66 6.49
C LYS A 143 -16.73 -1.44 5.91
N THR A 144 -18.04 -1.53 5.74
CA THR A 144 -18.94 -0.38 5.59
C THR A 144 -19.71 -0.24 6.89
N LEU A 145 -19.51 0.85 7.62
CA LEU A 145 -20.32 1.24 8.77
C LEU A 145 -21.22 2.40 8.33
N VAL A 146 -22.54 2.21 8.31
CA VAL A 146 -23.49 3.20 7.79
C VAL A 146 -24.69 3.42 8.69
N GLY A 147 -25.09 4.68 8.93
CA GLY A 147 -26.31 5.01 9.68
C GLY A 147 -27.57 5.09 8.82
N GLU A 148 -28.72 4.70 9.37
CA GLU A 148 -30.03 4.89 8.71
C GLU A 148 -30.64 6.24 9.11
N GLY A 149 -30.72 7.18 8.17
CA GLY A 149 -31.20 8.55 8.45
C GLY A 149 -30.33 9.22 9.51
N THR A 150 -30.94 9.77 10.55
CA THR A 150 -30.23 10.33 11.72
C THR A 150 -30.04 9.34 12.87
N LYS A 151 -30.37 8.04 12.69
CA LYS A 151 -30.45 7.07 13.81
C LYS A 151 -29.11 6.46 14.20
N GLY A 152 -28.10 6.52 13.33
CA GLY A 152 -26.81 5.86 13.52
C GLY A 152 -25.89 6.60 14.48
N VAL A 153 -26.15 6.53 15.78
CA VAL A 153 -25.41 7.28 16.80
C VAL A 153 -24.51 6.34 17.63
N LEU A 154 -23.27 6.76 17.90
CA LEU A 154 -22.32 6.13 18.82
C LEU A 154 -22.06 7.08 20.00
N THR A 155 -22.63 6.77 21.16
CA THR A 155 -22.53 7.63 22.36
C THR A 155 -21.49 7.04 23.32
N GLY A 156 -20.53 7.84 23.78
CA GLY A 156 -19.56 7.45 24.81
C GLY A 156 -18.36 6.59 24.35
N LYS A 157 -18.27 6.23 23.06
CA LYS A 157 -17.13 5.48 22.50
C LYS A 157 -16.93 5.80 21.02
N GLY A 158 -15.67 6.05 20.64
CA GLY A 158 -15.25 6.26 19.26
C GLY A 158 -14.85 4.99 18.51
N ILE A 159 -14.40 5.15 17.27
CA ILE A 159 -13.90 4.07 16.42
C ILE A 159 -12.40 4.26 16.13
N GLU A 160 -11.70 3.18 15.83
CA GLU A 160 -10.27 3.18 15.52
C GLU A 160 -10.01 2.23 14.34
N ILE A 161 -9.73 2.80 13.17
CA ILE A 161 -9.55 2.07 11.91
C ILE A 161 -8.16 1.40 11.88
N LYS A 162 -8.19 0.07 11.93
CA LYS A 162 -7.05 -0.84 11.87
C LYS A 162 -6.88 -1.50 10.50
N GLY A 163 -7.97 -1.59 9.74
CA GLY A 163 -8.00 -2.24 8.43
C GLY A 163 -7.80 -1.33 7.22
N ASN A 164 -7.76 -1.99 6.06
CA ASN A 164 -7.81 -1.37 4.73
C ASN A 164 -9.25 -1.45 4.17
N ASN A 165 -9.57 -0.59 3.20
CA ASN A 165 -10.87 -0.57 2.52
C ASN A 165 -12.05 -0.43 3.50
N VAL A 166 -12.20 0.78 4.06
CA VAL A 166 -13.21 1.08 5.08
C VAL A 166 -14.03 2.29 4.68
N ILE A 167 -15.37 2.14 4.71
CA ILE A 167 -16.34 3.22 4.56
C ILE A 167 -17.01 3.45 5.91
N VAL A 168 -17.06 4.70 6.36
CA VAL A 168 -17.80 5.16 7.54
C VAL A 168 -18.72 6.29 7.07
N GLN A 169 -20.01 6.00 6.87
CA GLN A 169 -20.96 6.94 6.28
C GLN A 169 -22.16 7.24 7.21
N ASN A 170 -22.63 8.48 7.26
CA ASN A 170 -23.92 8.83 7.87
C ASN A 170 -24.05 8.44 9.37
N ILE A 171 -22.96 8.48 10.15
CA ILE A 171 -22.99 8.22 11.60
C ILE A 171 -22.64 9.44 12.45
N HIS A 172 -23.19 9.51 13.66
CA HIS A 172 -22.89 10.55 14.65
C HIS A 172 -22.10 9.95 15.82
N VAL A 173 -20.94 10.51 16.15
CA VAL A 173 -20.12 10.09 17.30
C VAL A 173 -20.11 11.20 18.35
N THR A 174 -20.49 10.91 19.60
CA THR A 174 -20.69 11.95 20.62
C THR A 174 -20.43 11.51 22.07
N ASP A 175 -20.14 12.49 22.94
CA ASP A 175 -20.07 12.41 24.40
C ASP A 175 -18.92 11.53 24.96
N LEU A 176 -17.77 11.57 24.29
CA LEU A 176 -16.54 10.88 24.68
C LEU A 176 -15.76 11.65 25.76
N ASN A 177 -16.27 11.70 26.99
CA ASN A 177 -15.67 12.44 28.12
C ASN A 177 -15.26 13.90 27.76
N PRO A 178 -16.18 14.76 27.27
CA PRO A 178 -15.86 16.10 26.75
C PRO A 178 -15.09 17.00 27.74
N GLN A 179 -15.27 16.78 29.04
CA GLN A 179 -14.60 17.52 30.11
C GLN A 179 -13.11 17.20 30.30
N TYR A 180 -12.58 16.18 29.59
CA TYR A 180 -11.20 15.73 29.77
C TYR A 180 -10.39 15.63 28.48
N VAL A 181 -9.26 16.34 28.42
CA VAL A 181 -8.21 16.08 27.44
C VAL A 181 -7.64 14.68 27.69
N TRP A 182 -7.50 13.90 26.61
CA TRP A 182 -7.31 12.44 26.62
C TRP A 182 -8.51 11.63 27.15
N GLY A 183 -9.71 12.21 27.26
CA GLY A 183 -10.95 11.52 27.64
C GLY A 183 -11.42 10.50 26.59
N GLY A 184 -11.19 10.79 25.31
CA GLY A 184 -11.43 9.91 24.17
C GLY A 184 -11.22 10.66 22.83
N ASP A 185 -11.10 9.90 21.74
CA ASP A 185 -11.03 10.41 20.36
C ASP A 185 -12.16 9.78 19.53
N ALA A 186 -12.77 10.51 18.60
CA ALA A 186 -13.99 10.07 17.89
C ALA A 186 -13.69 9.06 16.78
N ILE A 187 -12.79 9.39 15.86
CA ILE A 187 -12.35 8.53 14.76
C ILE A 187 -10.82 8.52 14.69
N GLY A 188 -10.22 7.44 15.18
CA GLY A 188 -8.81 7.13 14.99
C GLY A 188 -8.56 6.35 13.71
N ILE A 189 -7.38 6.52 13.12
CA ILE A 189 -6.82 5.71 12.05
C ILE A 189 -5.38 5.39 12.43
N SER A 190 -5.00 4.10 12.47
CA SER A 190 -3.60 3.71 12.75
C SER A 190 -3.10 2.49 12.01
N GLY A 191 -3.96 1.70 11.37
CA GLY A 191 -3.59 0.34 10.98
C GLY A 191 -3.29 -0.55 12.20
N ASP A 192 -3.07 -1.85 11.99
CA ASP A 192 -2.51 -2.74 13.02
C ASP A 192 -0.99 -2.95 12.84
N ASN A 193 -0.29 -3.19 13.95
CA ASN A 193 1.15 -3.52 14.03
C ASN A 193 2.14 -2.52 13.37
N GLY A 194 1.67 -1.33 12.99
CA GLY A 194 2.45 -0.30 12.30
C GLY A 194 2.34 -0.34 10.78
N ALA A 195 1.48 -1.19 10.21
CA ALA A 195 1.12 -1.11 8.80
C ALA A 195 0.36 0.20 8.51
N ILE A 196 0.54 0.75 7.32
CA ILE A 196 -0.19 1.94 6.86
C ILE A 196 -1.53 1.47 6.26
N PRO A 197 -2.68 1.83 6.83
CA PRO A 197 -3.98 1.46 6.27
C PRO A 197 -4.26 2.25 4.99
N THR A 198 -4.99 1.62 4.06
CA THR A 198 -5.22 2.11 2.69
C THR A 198 -6.70 2.08 2.32
N GLY A 199 -7.18 3.14 1.64
CA GLY A 199 -8.57 3.24 1.16
C GLY A 199 -9.56 3.42 2.31
N ILE A 200 -9.71 4.66 2.79
CA ILE A 200 -10.62 5.01 3.88
C ILE A 200 -11.50 6.17 3.45
N TRP A 201 -12.81 5.98 3.49
CA TRP A 201 -13.80 7.03 3.21
C TRP A 201 -14.64 7.30 4.45
N ILE A 202 -14.58 8.53 4.96
CA ILE A 202 -15.40 9.04 6.06
C ILE A 202 -16.33 10.09 5.45
N ASP A 203 -17.64 9.85 5.48
CA ASP A 203 -18.61 10.65 4.72
C ASP A 203 -19.90 10.94 5.49
N HIS A 204 -20.44 12.17 5.40
CA HIS A 204 -21.66 12.55 6.12
C HIS A 204 -21.66 12.19 7.62
N VAL A 205 -20.48 12.15 8.27
CA VAL A 205 -20.42 11.90 9.73
C VAL A 205 -20.67 13.18 10.49
N LYS A 206 -21.22 13.09 11.70
CA LYS A 206 -21.25 14.20 12.67
C LYS A 206 -20.36 13.85 13.87
N VAL A 207 -19.64 14.83 14.39
CA VAL A 207 -18.87 14.69 15.65
C VAL A 207 -19.16 15.86 16.57
N THR A 208 -19.51 15.57 17.83
CA THR A 208 -19.77 16.54 18.92
C THR A 208 -19.22 16.04 20.26
N SER A 209 -19.06 16.92 21.25
CA SER A 209 -18.83 16.54 22.65
C SER A 209 -17.70 15.52 22.90
N VAL A 210 -16.54 15.67 22.26
CA VAL A 210 -15.39 14.76 22.46
C VAL A 210 -14.30 15.39 23.33
N GLY A 211 -13.67 14.59 24.21
CA GLY A 211 -12.62 15.09 25.11
C GLY A 211 -11.31 15.45 24.41
N ARG A 212 -10.99 14.78 23.29
CA ARG A 212 -9.80 15.07 22.47
C ARG A 212 -10.15 15.06 20.98
N GLN A 213 -9.43 14.36 20.11
CA GLN A 213 -9.52 14.55 18.66
C GLN A 213 -10.87 14.11 18.09
N MET A 214 -11.41 14.89 17.15
CA MET A 214 -12.51 14.43 16.29
C MET A 214 -11.98 13.40 15.28
N ILE A 215 -10.87 13.72 14.61
CA ILE A 215 -10.13 12.83 13.70
C ILE A 215 -8.65 12.74 14.14
N VAL A 216 -8.09 11.53 14.21
CA VAL A 216 -6.63 11.33 14.39
C VAL A 216 -6.07 10.25 13.48
N ILE A 217 -5.21 10.65 12.55
CA ILE A 217 -4.32 9.74 11.83
C ILE A 217 -3.02 9.63 12.62
N ASN A 218 -2.76 8.44 13.18
CA ASN A 218 -1.65 8.14 14.08
C ASN A 218 -0.31 7.94 13.32
N PHE A 219 0.78 7.70 14.06
CA PHE A 219 2.17 7.75 13.56
C PHE A 219 2.56 6.77 12.43
N SER A 220 1.75 5.76 12.14
CA SER A 220 1.89 4.93 10.93
C SER A 220 1.54 5.72 9.65
N GLY A 221 0.53 6.58 9.73
CA GLY A 221 -0.06 7.30 8.61
C GLY A 221 -1.30 6.62 8.05
N ALA A 222 -1.75 7.05 6.87
CA ALA A 222 -2.85 6.42 6.12
C ALA A 222 -2.87 6.89 4.65
N LEU A 223 -2.92 5.96 3.68
CA LEU A 223 -2.97 6.29 2.26
C LEU A 223 -4.39 6.21 1.70
N GLY A 224 -4.71 7.05 0.73
CA GLY A 224 -6.02 7.01 0.09
C GLY A 224 -7.17 7.31 1.07
N VAL A 225 -7.05 8.38 1.86
CA VAL A 225 -8.08 8.82 2.81
C VAL A 225 -8.90 9.94 2.20
N THR A 226 -10.22 9.88 2.34
CA THR A 226 -11.13 10.99 2.02
C THR A 226 -12.07 11.21 3.20
N ILE A 227 -12.15 12.46 3.65
CA ILE A 227 -13.10 12.94 4.66
C ILE A 227 -14.01 13.93 3.96
N SER A 228 -15.29 13.61 3.81
CA SER A 228 -16.23 14.37 2.99
C SER A 228 -17.58 14.65 3.63
N ASN A 229 -18.21 15.76 3.22
CA ASN A 229 -19.61 16.10 3.54
C ASN A 229 -19.97 16.04 5.05
N SER A 230 -18.99 16.16 5.94
CA SER A 230 -19.15 15.84 7.37
C SER A 230 -19.25 17.11 8.24
N ASP A 231 -19.92 16.99 9.38
CA ASP A 231 -20.24 18.06 10.32
C ASP A 231 -19.42 17.92 11.61
N PHE A 232 -18.33 18.68 11.68
CA PHE A 232 -17.40 18.72 12.81
C PHE A 232 -17.73 19.92 13.70
N ASP A 233 -18.53 19.64 14.74
CA ASP A 233 -19.20 20.64 15.58
C ASP A 233 -18.54 20.68 16.96
N GLY A 234 -17.63 21.63 17.12
CA GLY A 234 -16.81 21.83 18.32
C GLY A 234 -17.50 22.56 19.46
N LYS A 235 -18.81 22.84 19.36
CA LYS A 235 -19.53 23.63 20.36
C LYS A 235 -19.67 22.82 21.65
N THR A 236 -19.00 23.29 22.71
CA THR A 236 -18.77 22.51 23.92
C THR A 236 -18.98 23.34 25.19
N LYS A 237 -19.49 22.71 26.24
CA LYS A 237 -19.49 23.27 27.60
C LYS A 237 -18.08 23.34 28.20
N TYR A 238 -17.22 22.42 27.80
CA TYR A 238 -15.87 22.23 28.33
C TYR A 238 -14.84 22.58 27.26
N SER A 239 -14.14 23.69 27.42
CA SER A 239 -13.29 24.28 26.37
C SER A 239 -11.86 24.50 26.84
N SER A 240 -10.87 24.08 26.05
CA SER A 240 -9.46 24.44 26.26
C SER A 240 -9.15 25.91 25.93
N SER A 241 -10.02 26.61 25.21
CA SER A 241 -9.90 28.04 24.87
C SER A 241 -10.76 28.97 25.76
N CYS A 242 -11.64 28.38 26.58
CA CYS A 242 -12.50 29.06 27.57
C CYS A 242 -13.56 29.99 26.96
N ASP A 243 -14.11 29.59 25.81
CA ASP A 243 -15.01 30.37 24.97
C ASP A 243 -16.08 29.50 24.28
N GLY A 244 -16.25 28.26 24.75
CA GLY A 244 -17.20 27.29 24.20
C GLY A 244 -16.74 26.57 22.94
N HIS A 245 -15.51 26.83 22.48
CA HIS A 245 -14.95 26.24 21.26
C HIS A 245 -14.01 25.07 21.58
N HIS A 246 -13.93 24.09 20.68
CA HIS A 246 -13.08 22.91 20.81
C HIS A 246 -11.72 23.09 20.15
N TYR A 247 -10.64 22.71 20.85
CA TYR A 247 -9.27 22.89 20.37
C TYR A 247 -8.73 21.68 19.59
N TRP A 248 -9.42 20.53 19.68
CA TRP A 248 -8.89 19.23 19.28
C TRP A 248 -9.67 18.67 18.08
N GLY A 249 -9.60 19.35 16.94
CA GLY A 249 -10.24 18.90 15.71
C GLY A 249 -9.55 17.67 15.11
N PHE A 250 -8.46 17.92 14.39
CA PHE A 250 -7.79 16.96 13.53
C PHE A 250 -6.29 16.91 13.82
N ILE A 251 -5.75 15.69 13.94
CA ILE A 251 -4.32 15.43 13.74
C ILE A 251 -4.16 14.59 12.48
N ILE A 252 -3.42 15.11 11.51
CA ILE A 252 -2.99 14.41 10.31
C ILE A 252 -1.46 14.29 10.36
N THR A 253 -0.97 13.15 10.83
CA THR A 253 0.47 12.85 10.92
C THR A 253 0.76 11.45 10.34
N GLY A 254 1.94 10.91 10.64
CA GLY A 254 2.37 9.56 10.29
C GLY A 254 3.34 9.49 9.11
N ALA A 255 3.97 8.33 8.95
CA ALA A 255 5.13 8.14 8.05
C ALA A 255 4.80 8.48 6.59
N LYS A 256 3.66 7.99 6.07
CA LYS A 256 3.13 8.45 4.78
C LYS A 256 1.61 8.57 4.87
N THR A 257 1.09 9.75 4.53
CA THR A 257 -0.33 10.10 4.71
C THR A 257 -0.86 10.92 3.55
N GLU A 258 -2.00 10.53 3.00
CA GLU A 258 -2.60 11.11 1.79
C GLU A 258 -4.11 11.34 2.00
N VAL A 259 -4.53 12.60 2.17
CA VAL A 259 -5.90 12.97 2.60
C VAL A 259 -6.56 13.96 1.64
N THR A 260 -7.76 13.64 1.16
CA THR A 260 -8.70 14.62 0.62
C THR A 260 -9.67 15.04 1.72
N LEU A 261 -9.61 16.29 2.15
CA LEU A 261 -10.57 16.92 3.07
C LEU A 261 -11.50 17.78 2.21
N VAL A 262 -12.71 17.30 1.93
CA VAL A 262 -13.59 17.90 0.91
C VAL A 262 -15.02 18.18 1.37
N GLY A 263 -15.50 19.41 1.19
CA GLY A 263 -16.93 19.72 1.43
C GLY A 263 -17.40 19.50 2.87
N ASN A 264 -16.54 19.64 3.87
CA ASN A 264 -16.91 19.48 5.28
C ASN A 264 -17.31 20.82 5.91
N ALA A 265 -18.23 20.79 6.88
CA ALA A 265 -18.47 21.88 7.81
C ALA A 265 -17.59 21.68 9.06
N ILE A 266 -16.75 22.66 9.39
CA ILE A 266 -15.81 22.58 10.53
C ILE A 266 -15.94 23.86 11.35
N HIS A 267 -16.53 23.77 12.55
CA HIS A 267 -17.00 24.95 13.29
C HIS A 267 -17.08 24.79 14.80
N GLY A 268 -17.20 25.92 15.51
CA GLY A 268 -17.09 25.94 16.96
C GLY A 268 -15.68 25.54 17.42
N MET A 269 -14.65 25.89 16.65
CA MET A 269 -13.28 25.41 16.83
C MET A 269 -12.34 26.50 17.35
N SER A 270 -11.23 26.14 17.98
CA SER A 270 -10.19 27.11 18.41
C SER A 270 -8.76 26.68 18.07
N GLY A 271 -8.59 25.50 17.48
CA GLY A 271 -7.30 25.02 16.99
C GLY A 271 -7.41 23.74 16.19
N ARG A 272 -6.30 23.37 15.54
CA ARG A 272 -6.11 22.07 14.87
C ARG A 272 -7.25 21.71 13.91
N SER A 273 -7.63 22.64 13.04
CA SER A 273 -8.69 22.45 12.05
C SER A 273 -8.17 22.69 10.62
N PRO A 274 -7.27 21.85 10.09
CA PRO A 274 -6.58 20.70 10.72
C PRO A 274 -5.15 21.02 11.23
N LYS A 275 -4.58 20.19 12.13
CA LYS A 275 -3.12 20.10 12.30
C LYS A 275 -2.53 19.06 11.34
N ILE A 276 -1.47 19.42 10.62
CA ILE A 276 -0.82 18.61 9.58
C ILE A 276 0.71 18.67 9.80
N GLY A 277 1.40 17.52 9.81
CA GLY A 277 2.87 17.46 9.85
C GLY A 277 3.44 16.29 10.65
N GLY A 278 4.77 16.17 10.69
CA GLY A 278 5.46 15.07 11.37
C GLY A 278 6.98 15.30 11.54
N SER A 279 7.72 14.22 11.72
CA SER A 279 9.19 14.17 11.69
C SER A 279 9.74 14.24 10.26
N GLU A 280 11.04 14.54 10.12
CA GLU A 280 11.74 14.76 8.83
C GLU A 280 11.53 13.64 7.80
N ASP A 281 11.47 12.38 8.25
CA ASP A 281 11.27 11.20 7.38
C ASP A 281 9.85 11.09 6.79
N ASN A 282 8.87 11.83 7.32
CA ASN A 282 7.46 11.66 6.96
C ASN A 282 7.13 12.30 5.60
N VAL A 283 5.99 11.93 5.00
CA VAL A 283 5.35 12.69 3.90
C VAL A 283 3.84 12.75 4.15
N ILE A 284 3.29 13.94 4.41
CA ILE A 284 1.87 14.15 4.62
C ILE A 284 1.32 15.10 3.55
N ALA A 285 0.59 14.56 2.57
CA ALA A 285 -0.08 15.32 1.52
C ALA A 285 -1.56 15.51 1.82
N VAL A 286 -2.05 16.75 1.78
CA VAL A 286 -3.46 17.09 2.02
C VAL A 286 -4.02 17.99 0.92
N HIS A 287 -5.14 17.57 0.35
CA HIS A 287 -5.98 18.39 -0.52
C HIS A 287 -7.20 18.87 0.28
N ALA A 288 -7.18 20.12 0.71
CA ALA A 288 -8.30 20.76 1.41
C ALA A 288 -9.12 21.56 0.39
N VAL A 289 -10.29 21.05 0.01
CA VAL A 289 -11.08 21.60 -1.10
C VAL A 289 -12.55 21.79 -0.76
N ASN A 290 -13.11 22.96 -1.06
CA ASN A 290 -14.54 23.26 -0.89
C ASN A 290 -15.13 23.05 0.52
N ASN A 291 -14.31 23.03 1.58
CA ASN A 291 -14.79 22.99 2.96
C ASN A 291 -15.34 24.36 3.39
N TYR A 292 -16.26 24.34 4.36
CA TYR A 292 -16.78 25.53 5.04
C TYR A 292 -16.26 25.55 6.48
N PHE A 293 -15.25 26.39 6.71
CA PHE A 293 -14.73 26.69 8.04
C PHE A 293 -15.45 27.91 8.59
N TYR A 294 -16.09 27.81 9.76
CA TYR A 294 -16.68 28.99 10.38
C TYR A 294 -16.67 28.94 11.90
N ASP A 295 -16.89 30.09 12.54
CA ASP A 295 -16.99 30.18 14.01
C ASP A 295 -15.73 29.60 14.69
N ASN A 296 -14.58 30.27 14.46
CA ASN A 296 -13.29 29.86 15.03
C ASN A 296 -12.53 31.02 15.68
N THR A 297 -12.49 30.99 17.01
CA THR A 297 -11.92 32.02 17.91
C THR A 297 -10.40 31.97 18.06
N GLY A 298 -9.76 30.94 17.50
CA GLY A 298 -8.33 30.68 17.60
C GLY A 298 -7.70 30.57 16.23
N HIS A 299 -7.44 29.35 15.76
CA HIS A 299 -6.89 29.09 14.42
C HIS A 299 -7.48 27.84 13.76
N ALA A 300 -7.42 27.80 12.43
CA ALA A 300 -7.78 26.63 11.65
C ALA A 300 -6.55 25.77 11.31
N PHE A 301 -5.85 26.06 10.21
CA PHE A 301 -4.71 25.25 9.77
C PHE A 301 -3.46 25.47 10.65
N ASP A 302 -2.86 24.36 11.07
CA ASP A 302 -1.59 24.27 11.80
C ASP A 302 -0.69 23.29 11.03
N VAL A 303 -0.01 23.80 9.99
CA VAL A 303 0.82 23.02 9.06
C VAL A 303 2.28 23.18 9.45
N SER A 304 2.91 22.13 9.96
CA SER A 304 4.34 22.11 10.31
C SER A 304 5.17 21.27 9.35
N GLN A 305 6.43 21.02 9.69
CA GLN A 305 7.37 20.21 8.92
C GLN A 305 6.75 18.94 8.30
N ARG A 306 7.07 18.71 7.02
CA ARG A 306 6.63 17.56 6.20
C ARG A 306 5.11 17.44 5.97
N GLY A 307 4.33 18.43 6.41
CA GLY A 307 2.98 18.70 5.91
C GLY A 307 3.05 19.48 4.59
N TYR A 308 2.34 18.98 3.58
CA TYR A 308 2.25 19.54 2.22
C TYR A 308 0.78 19.70 1.82
N VAL A 309 0.33 20.94 1.65
CA VAL A 309 -1.11 21.25 1.53
C VAL A 309 -1.40 22.05 0.27
N LEU A 310 -2.43 21.65 -0.48
CA LEU A 310 -3.18 22.53 -1.39
C LEU A 310 -4.51 22.86 -0.74
N ALA A 311 -4.79 24.15 -0.53
CA ALA A 311 -6.08 24.64 -0.04
C ALA A 311 -6.76 25.48 -1.12
N GLU A 312 -7.83 24.97 -1.76
CA GLU A 312 -8.53 25.63 -2.87
C GLU A 312 -10.06 25.63 -2.68
N GLY A 313 -10.76 26.66 -3.16
CA GLY A 313 -12.23 26.72 -3.14
C GLY A 313 -12.89 26.65 -1.75
N ASN A 314 -12.15 26.76 -0.64
CA ASN A 314 -12.73 26.72 0.72
C ASN A 314 -13.34 28.08 1.08
N TYR A 315 -14.35 28.06 1.96
CA TYR A 315 -14.99 29.26 2.50
C TYR A 315 -14.66 29.39 3.99
N PHE A 316 -14.17 30.55 4.40
CA PHE A 316 -13.85 30.89 5.80
C PHE A 316 -14.76 32.02 6.28
N ASP A 317 -15.39 31.87 7.44
CA ASP A 317 -16.38 32.82 7.97
C ASP A 317 -16.25 33.00 9.50
N ASN A 318 -15.91 34.18 10.00
CA ASN A 318 -15.53 34.37 11.41
C ASN A 318 -14.41 33.39 11.86
N VAL A 319 -13.38 33.20 11.02
CA VAL A 319 -12.19 32.38 11.34
C VAL A 319 -11.00 33.31 11.60
N LYS A 320 -10.67 33.50 12.88
CA LYS A 320 -9.69 34.50 13.34
C LYS A 320 -8.28 34.32 12.76
N THR A 321 -7.81 33.09 12.61
CA THR A 321 -6.50 32.78 12.00
C THR A 321 -6.63 31.55 11.09
N PRO A 322 -6.94 31.75 9.79
CA PRO A 322 -7.12 30.66 8.83
C PRO A 322 -5.92 29.72 8.74
N ASN A 323 -4.68 30.22 8.80
CA ASN A 323 -3.51 29.38 9.07
C ASN A 323 -2.51 30.06 10.01
N GLN A 324 -1.85 29.26 10.85
CA GLN A 324 -0.72 29.70 11.66
C GLN A 324 0.55 29.88 10.79
N PRO A 325 1.43 30.84 11.12
CA PRO A 325 2.75 30.93 10.52
C PRO A 325 3.70 29.89 11.14
N ASP A 326 4.10 28.91 10.35
CA ASP A 326 5.17 27.96 10.68
C ASP A 326 6.25 28.01 9.56
N PRO A 327 7.51 28.37 9.85
CA PRO A 327 8.58 28.40 8.86
C PRO A 327 8.92 27.06 8.21
N GLU A 328 8.52 25.93 8.81
CA GLU A 328 8.77 24.57 8.32
C GLU A 328 7.53 23.98 7.60
N GLY A 329 6.38 24.65 7.70
CA GLY A 329 5.14 24.29 7.02
C GLY A 329 5.17 24.52 5.51
N ASN A 330 4.49 23.64 4.75
CA ASN A 330 4.39 23.72 3.29
C ASN A 330 2.91 23.76 2.90
N ILE A 331 2.41 24.95 2.60
CA ILE A 331 1.02 25.19 2.20
C ILE A 331 0.97 26.15 1.00
N PHE A 332 0.33 25.68 -0.07
CA PHE A 332 0.02 26.45 -1.27
C PHE A 332 -1.46 26.86 -1.23
N ILE A 333 -1.69 28.17 -1.24
CA ILE A 333 -3.00 28.81 -1.33
C ILE A 333 -3.01 29.60 -2.64
N PRO A 334 -3.92 29.30 -3.58
CA PRO A 334 -3.90 29.92 -4.89
C PRO A 334 -4.32 31.39 -4.82
N SER A 335 -3.55 32.23 -5.48
CA SER A 335 -3.79 33.67 -5.65
C SER A 335 -4.54 33.97 -6.95
N SER A 336 -4.37 33.12 -7.96
CA SER A 336 -5.10 33.13 -9.21
C SER A 336 -5.55 31.72 -9.60
N ALA A 337 -6.61 31.61 -10.40
CA ALA A 337 -7.06 30.32 -10.93
C ALA A 337 -5.96 29.62 -11.76
N GLY A 338 -5.05 30.38 -12.40
CA GLY A 338 -3.97 29.82 -13.22
C GLY A 338 -2.90 29.06 -12.42
N ASP A 339 -2.80 29.29 -11.11
CA ASP A 339 -1.66 28.86 -10.28
C ASP A 339 -1.52 27.32 -10.20
N CYS A 340 -2.61 26.58 -10.47
CA CYS A 340 -2.67 25.11 -10.42
C CYS A 340 -2.28 24.42 -11.74
N LYS A 341 -2.16 25.13 -12.87
CA LYS A 341 -2.03 24.49 -14.19
C LYS A 341 -0.80 23.59 -14.30
N GLU A 342 0.33 24.10 -13.85
CA GLU A 342 1.59 23.34 -13.87
C GLU A 342 1.62 22.30 -12.74
N THR A 343 1.05 22.61 -11.58
CA THR A 343 1.00 21.73 -10.41
C THR A 343 0.13 20.49 -10.66
N ILE A 344 -1.15 20.66 -10.97
CA ILE A 344 -2.17 19.59 -11.03
C ILE A 344 -2.91 19.49 -12.37
N GLY A 345 -2.58 20.29 -13.38
CA GLY A 345 -3.10 20.14 -14.75
C GLY A 345 -4.44 20.83 -15.04
N ARG A 346 -5.01 21.55 -14.08
CA ARG A 346 -6.24 22.35 -14.23
C ARG A 346 -6.11 23.71 -13.55
N ASP A 347 -7.08 24.60 -13.78
CA ASP A 347 -7.24 25.81 -12.96
C ASP A 347 -7.60 25.44 -11.50
N CYS A 348 -7.17 26.28 -10.55
CA CYS A 348 -7.60 26.25 -9.15
C CYS A 348 -8.96 26.92 -8.98
N GLU A 349 -9.65 26.60 -7.90
CA GLU A 349 -10.71 27.46 -7.37
C GLU A 349 -10.21 28.31 -6.20
N LEU A 350 -10.63 29.58 -6.14
CA LEU A 350 -10.14 30.51 -5.12
C LEU A 350 -10.90 30.35 -3.80
N ASN A 351 -10.17 30.45 -2.69
CA ASN A 351 -10.77 30.48 -1.35
C ASN A 351 -11.45 31.83 -1.10
N VAL A 352 -12.56 31.85 -0.35
CA VAL A 352 -13.26 33.07 0.05
C VAL A 352 -13.19 33.23 1.56
N LEU A 353 -13.00 34.48 2.02
CA LEU A 353 -12.86 34.84 3.42
C LEU A 353 -13.84 35.97 3.77
N THR A 354 -14.65 35.75 4.81
CA THR A 354 -15.58 36.73 5.40
C THR A 354 -15.27 36.84 6.90
N ASP A 355 -15.15 38.07 7.42
CA ASP A 355 -14.86 38.38 8.83
C ASP A 355 -13.73 37.54 9.46
N SER A 356 -12.75 37.17 8.64
CA SER A 356 -11.69 36.21 8.95
C SER A 356 -10.30 36.84 8.82
N GLY A 357 -9.29 36.23 9.46
CA GLY A 357 -7.90 36.64 9.35
C GLY A 357 -7.28 36.39 7.97
N THR A 358 -5.99 36.68 7.82
CA THR A 358 -5.24 36.37 6.59
C THR A 358 -5.00 34.87 6.44
N PHE A 359 -5.16 34.36 5.22
CA PHE A 359 -4.73 33.02 4.81
C PHE A 359 -3.56 33.19 3.83
N THR A 360 -2.42 32.55 4.08
CA THR A 360 -1.15 32.89 3.39
C THR A 360 -0.26 31.68 3.18
N SER A 361 0.27 31.50 1.98
CA SER A 361 1.16 30.38 1.64
C SER A 361 2.47 30.41 2.43
N TYR A 362 2.99 29.22 2.77
CA TYR A 362 4.33 29.02 3.33
C TYR A 362 5.03 27.91 2.55
N SER A 363 6.32 28.09 2.23
CA SER A 363 7.12 27.17 1.41
C SER A 363 6.41 26.72 0.13
N GLU A 364 5.78 27.66 -0.57
CA GLU A 364 4.81 27.39 -1.65
C GLU A 364 5.38 26.51 -2.78
N ASP A 365 6.65 26.70 -3.15
CA ASP A 365 7.28 25.91 -4.21
C ASP A 365 7.49 24.44 -3.79
N GLU A 366 7.81 24.16 -2.53
CA GLU A 366 7.90 22.80 -2.00
C GLU A 366 6.50 22.17 -1.82
N ALA A 367 5.50 22.96 -1.42
CA ALA A 367 4.10 22.54 -1.43
C ALA A 367 3.64 22.16 -2.85
N LYS A 368 3.85 23.03 -3.84
CA LYS A 368 3.55 22.75 -5.26
C LYS A 368 4.30 21.53 -5.77
N LYS A 369 5.60 21.42 -5.50
CA LYS A 369 6.44 20.28 -5.90
C LYS A 369 5.87 18.96 -5.39
N GLN A 370 5.54 18.85 -4.10
CA GLN A 370 4.96 17.62 -3.54
C GLN A 370 3.51 17.39 -4.02
N ILE A 371 2.66 18.41 -4.07
CA ILE A 371 1.28 18.28 -4.59
C ILE A 371 1.29 17.86 -6.07
N SER A 372 2.31 18.23 -6.84
CA SER A 372 2.44 17.86 -8.25
C SER A 372 2.69 16.37 -8.51
N THR A 373 3.02 15.56 -7.49
CA THR A 373 3.07 14.10 -7.64
C THR A 373 1.68 13.45 -7.68
N TYR A 374 0.61 14.21 -7.40
CA TYR A 374 -0.75 13.71 -7.19
C TYR A 374 -1.77 14.27 -8.21
N LYS A 375 -1.33 14.55 -9.45
CA LYS A 375 -2.17 15.20 -10.48
C LYS A 375 -3.47 14.42 -10.79
N THR A 376 -3.45 13.09 -10.68
CA THR A 376 -4.66 12.27 -10.90
C THR A 376 -5.66 12.42 -9.75
N GLN A 377 -5.21 12.33 -8.50
CA GLN A 377 -6.06 12.37 -7.30
C GLN A 377 -6.61 13.78 -7.02
N ILE A 378 -5.75 14.80 -7.15
CA ILE A 378 -6.04 16.20 -6.82
C ILE A 378 -6.55 16.97 -8.04
N GLY A 379 -5.89 16.81 -9.19
CA GLY A 379 -6.28 17.44 -10.45
C GLY A 379 -7.49 16.79 -11.12
N GLY A 380 -7.68 15.47 -10.94
CA GLY A 380 -8.88 14.75 -11.36
C GLY A 380 -10.12 15.04 -10.52
N TYR A 381 -9.96 15.53 -9.28
CA TYR A 381 -11.06 16.12 -8.54
C TYR A 381 -11.43 17.48 -9.14
N LYS A 382 -12.72 17.67 -9.43
CA LYS A 382 -13.27 18.94 -9.93
C LYS A 382 -13.71 19.79 -8.74
N ALA A 383 -12.84 20.71 -8.31
CA ALA A 383 -13.20 21.80 -7.41
C ALA A 383 -14.30 22.68 -8.04
N VAL A 384 -15.04 23.40 -7.17
CA VAL A 384 -15.97 24.46 -7.57
C VAL A 384 -15.63 25.77 -6.85
N ALA A 385 -16.20 26.89 -7.28
CA ALA A 385 -16.05 28.18 -6.59
C ALA A 385 -16.49 28.09 -5.12
N ALA A 386 -15.76 28.75 -4.22
CA ALA A 386 -16.04 28.72 -2.79
C ALA A 386 -17.45 29.26 -2.46
N ALA A 387 -18.21 28.48 -1.69
CA ALA A 387 -19.57 28.78 -1.31
C ALA A 387 -19.78 28.64 0.20
N LYS A 388 -20.62 29.52 0.75
CA LYS A 388 -21.18 29.39 2.09
C LYS A 388 -22.42 28.51 2.02
N PHE A 389 -22.56 27.61 2.99
CA PHE A 389 -23.67 26.66 3.08
C PHE A 389 -24.31 26.73 4.47
N ASP A 390 -25.61 26.47 4.54
CA ASP A 390 -26.28 26.23 5.83
C ASP A 390 -25.84 24.86 6.38
N VAL A 391 -25.43 24.80 7.65
CA VAL A 391 -25.11 23.52 8.30
C VAL A 391 -26.39 22.82 8.72
N ALA A 392 -26.82 21.91 7.87
CA ALA A 392 -28.00 21.07 8.04
C ALA A 392 -27.76 19.71 7.36
N SER A 393 -28.53 18.70 7.80
CA SER A 393 -28.47 17.30 7.34
C SER A 393 -28.76 17.06 5.84
N GLY A 394 -29.12 18.10 5.08
CA GLY A 394 -29.22 18.05 3.62
C GLY A 394 -27.92 18.45 2.89
N ASN A 395 -26.93 19.01 3.62
CA ASN A 395 -25.65 19.49 3.11
C ASN A 395 -24.46 18.80 3.80
N PHE A 396 -24.54 18.55 5.11
CA PHE A 396 -23.46 17.96 5.90
C PHE A 396 -23.97 17.06 7.03
N GLY A 397 -23.17 16.07 7.42
CA GLY A 397 -23.44 15.22 8.57
C GLY A 397 -24.64 14.28 8.37
N VAL A 398 -25.19 13.78 9.47
CA VAL A 398 -26.18 12.69 9.44
C VAL A 398 -27.55 13.12 8.91
N GLY A 399 -28.13 12.34 8.01
CA GLY A 399 -29.39 12.67 7.35
C GLY A 399 -29.95 11.58 6.43
N ASP A 400 -31.04 11.91 5.74
CA ASP A 400 -31.64 11.04 4.72
C ASP A 400 -30.90 11.21 3.38
N LEU A 401 -29.81 10.47 3.18
CA LEU A 401 -28.93 10.51 2.00
C LEU A 401 -29.56 9.89 0.72
N GLY A 402 -30.88 10.06 0.55
CA GLY A 402 -31.76 9.25 -0.29
C GLY A 402 -31.48 9.31 -1.79
N GLY A 403 -30.48 8.56 -2.25
CA GLY A 403 -30.13 8.31 -3.66
C GLY A 403 -29.62 9.52 -4.45
N ASN A 404 -29.79 10.74 -3.94
CA ASN A 404 -29.57 11.97 -4.70
C ASN A 404 -29.19 13.20 -3.83
N SER A 405 -28.60 12.98 -2.65
CA SER A 405 -28.05 14.04 -1.80
C SER A 405 -26.80 14.67 -2.42
N VAL A 406 -26.80 16.01 -2.55
CA VAL A 406 -25.70 16.88 -3.04
C VAL A 406 -24.92 16.37 -4.26
N THR A 407 -25.59 16.30 -5.43
CA THR A 407 -24.90 16.10 -6.71
C THR A 407 -24.23 17.40 -7.19
N GLN A 408 -23.01 17.71 -6.74
CA GLN A 408 -22.17 18.65 -7.48
C GLN A 408 -21.77 17.99 -8.82
N SER A 409 -22.08 18.63 -9.94
CA SER A 409 -22.32 17.89 -11.18
C SER A 409 -21.06 17.41 -11.92
N SER A 410 -20.93 16.09 -12.00
CA SER A 410 -20.13 15.33 -12.98
C SER A 410 -20.83 15.29 -14.35
N GLY A 411 -21.30 16.46 -14.81
CA GLY A 411 -22.05 16.60 -16.06
C GLY A 411 -21.17 16.60 -17.31
N SER A 412 -21.05 15.45 -17.97
CA SER A 412 -20.57 15.41 -19.35
C SER A 412 -21.72 15.80 -20.30
N GLY A 413 -21.65 17.01 -20.87
CA GLY A 413 -22.72 17.57 -21.69
C GLY A 413 -22.18 18.58 -22.71
N ALA A 414 -21.78 18.11 -23.88
CA ALA A 414 -21.33 18.97 -24.98
C ALA A 414 -22.53 19.70 -25.62
N VAL A 415 -22.68 20.99 -25.36
CA VAL A 415 -23.74 21.84 -25.93
C VAL A 415 -23.22 22.57 -27.17
N GLN A 416 -23.69 22.16 -28.36
CA GLN A 416 -23.59 22.95 -29.59
C GLN A 416 -24.62 22.49 -30.64
N PRO A 417 -24.98 23.31 -31.65
CA PRO A 417 -26.00 24.34 -31.44
C PRO A 417 -27.18 24.23 -32.43
N SER A 418 -28.25 24.98 -32.19
CA SER A 418 -29.21 25.33 -33.24
C SER A 418 -29.78 26.73 -33.03
N THR A 419 -30.07 27.42 -34.15
CA THR A 419 -30.48 28.83 -34.20
C THR A 419 -31.85 28.97 -34.86
N ASN A 420 -32.62 29.98 -34.44
CA ASN A 420 -33.55 30.82 -35.23
C ASN A 420 -34.58 31.48 -34.28
N SER A 421 -35.07 32.71 -34.44
CA SER A 421 -34.67 33.84 -35.31
C SER A 421 -35.39 35.12 -34.85
N SER A 422 -34.79 36.31 -35.05
CA SER A 422 -35.43 37.66 -35.02
C SER A 422 -36.04 38.14 -33.68
N SER A 423 -36.06 39.45 -33.33
CA SER A 423 -35.56 40.65 -34.04
C SER A 423 -35.15 41.79 -33.07
N ASP A 424 -34.55 42.83 -33.64
CA ASP A 424 -34.53 44.25 -33.20
C ASP A 424 -33.86 44.70 -31.87
N GLN A 425 -32.57 45.04 -32.01
CA GLN A 425 -31.98 46.38 -31.78
C GLN A 425 -31.90 47.07 -30.38
N GLU A 426 -30.93 47.99 -30.30
CA GLU A 426 -30.70 49.06 -29.29
C GLU A 426 -30.16 48.70 -27.87
N THR A 427 -28.82 48.70 -27.78
CA THR A 427 -28.02 49.47 -26.80
C THR A 427 -28.49 49.63 -25.34
N ASN A 428 -27.67 49.16 -24.39
CA ASN A 428 -26.71 50.01 -23.66
C ASN A 428 -25.86 49.20 -22.66
N THR A 429 -24.53 49.41 -22.66
CA THR A 429 -23.61 48.79 -21.69
C THR A 429 -22.60 49.82 -21.18
N PRO A 430 -22.63 50.20 -19.89
CA PRO A 430 -21.51 50.85 -19.22
C PRO A 430 -20.52 49.76 -18.77
N SER A 431 -19.36 49.66 -19.42
CA SER A 431 -18.31 48.72 -19.00
C SER A 431 -17.43 49.34 -17.91
N ALA A 432 -17.08 48.56 -16.89
CA ALA A 432 -16.21 49.02 -15.81
C ALA A 432 -14.76 49.25 -16.29
N THR A 433 -14.09 50.27 -15.76
CA THR A 433 -12.83 50.78 -16.28
C THR A 433 -11.60 50.15 -15.60
N GLN A 434 -10.66 49.62 -16.38
CA GLN A 434 -9.26 49.44 -15.95
C GLN A 434 -8.41 50.66 -16.34
N ALA A 435 -7.54 51.11 -15.44
CA ALA A 435 -6.71 52.30 -15.62
C ALA A 435 -5.24 51.95 -15.92
N THR A 436 -4.85 52.27 -17.16
CA THR A 436 -3.52 52.41 -17.79
C THR A 436 -2.22 52.44 -16.96
N GLN A 437 -1.18 51.86 -17.58
CA GLN A 437 0.26 51.99 -17.28
C GLN A 437 0.81 53.44 -17.38
N ALA A 438 2.05 53.64 -16.92
CA ALA A 438 2.92 54.73 -17.41
C ALA A 438 4.42 54.34 -17.42
N THR A 439 5.00 54.15 -18.61
CA THR A 439 6.46 54.10 -18.86
C THR A 439 6.77 54.79 -20.19
N PRO A 440 7.72 55.75 -20.28
CA PRO A 440 8.05 56.43 -21.53
C PRO A 440 9.17 55.74 -22.34
N ALA A 441 9.03 55.84 -23.67
CA ALA A 441 10.05 55.56 -24.70
C ALA A 441 10.50 56.93 -25.32
N PRO A 442 11.23 57.05 -26.46
CA PRO A 442 11.78 56.02 -27.37
C PRO A 442 13.20 56.28 -27.94
N ALA A 443 13.74 55.28 -28.67
CA ALA A 443 14.62 55.49 -29.84
C ALA A 443 14.63 54.24 -30.76
N ALA A 444 14.82 54.43 -32.07
CA ALA A 444 14.90 53.43 -33.16
C ALA A 444 15.91 53.97 -34.22
N PRO A 445 16.30 53.28 -35.32
CA PRO A 445 15.77 52.06 -35.97
C PRO A 445 16.89 50.97 -36.16
N GLU A 446 16.98 50.02 -37.12
CA GLU A 446 16.27 49.81 -38.40
C GLU A 446 16.22 48.35 -38.95
N SER A 447 17.15 47.95 -39.83
CA SER A 447 17.11 46.74 -40.69
C SER A 447 18.55 46.17 -40.88
N SER A 448 18.86 45.03 -41.54
CA SER A 448 18.13 44.24 -42.55
C SER A 448 18.54 42.74 -42.62
N SER A 449 17.86 41.97 -43.47
CA SER A 449 18.18 40.59 -43.93
C SER A 449 19.58 40.47 -44.61
N ASN A 450 20.22 39.29 -44.79
CA ASN A 450 19.78 38.20 -45.71
C ASN A 450 20.58 36.85 -45.63
N GLN A 451 20.29 35.92 -46.57
CA GLN A 451 20.56 34.47 -46.62
C GLN A 451 22.01 33.93 -46.85
N GLY A 452 22.29 32.73 -46.30
CA GLY A 452 23.01 31.58 -46.92
C GLY A 452 24.55 31.60 -47.04
N SER A 453 25.26 30.52 -47.44
CA SER A 453 25.02 29.04 -47.37
C SER A 453 26.26 28.25 -47.87
N ALA A 454 26.58 27.10 -47.24
CA ALA A 454 27.45 25.98 -47.71
C ALA A 454 28.96 26.20 -48.02
N GLY A 455 29.79 25.13 -47.95
CA GLY A 455 31.02 25.03 -48.78
C GLY A 455 32.35 24.47 -48.22
N THR A 456 32.38 23.28 -47.60
CA THR A 456 33.51 22.29 -47.54
C THR A 456 34.96 22.63 -48.02
N GLY A 457 36.00 22.20 -47.27
CA GLY A 457 37.31 21.87 -47.87
C GLY A 457 38.54 21.75 -46.94
N THR A 458 39.10 20.53 -46.79
CA THR A 458 40.46 20.27 -46.23
C THR A 458 41.46 20.05 -47.37
N PRO A 459 42.77 20.32 -47.19
CA PRO A 459 43.70 19.19 -47.01
C PRO A 459 44.92 19.46 -46.10
N SER A 460 45.67 18.40 -45.80
CA SER A 460 47.03 18.38 -45.22
C SER A 460 47.96 17.64 -46.22
N PRO A 461 49.30 17.87 -46.23
CA PRO A 461 50.20 16.97 -45.48
C PRO A 461 51.56 17.56 -45.04
N GLU A 462 52.26 16.91 -44.09
CA GLU A 462 53.56 16.20 -44.33
C GLU A 462 54.09 15.49 -43.06
N THR A 463 55.25 14.82 -43.14
CA THR A 463 55.78 13.80 -42.20
C THR A 463 57.33 13.70 -42.36
N PRO A 464 58.12 12.64 -42.01
CA PRO A 464 57.97 11.49 -41.08
C PRO A 464 59.20 11.22 -40.14
N LYS A 465 59.11 10.22 -39.23
CA LYS A 465 59.98 8.98 -39.23
C LYS A 465 59.85 8.05 -37.98
N THR A 466 59.52 6.76 -38.24
CA THR A 466 60.15 5.48 -37.77
C THR A 466 60.97 5.39 -36.46
N LYS A 467 61.14 4.25 -35.74
CA LYS A 467 60.54 2.87 -35.56
C LYS A 467 61.59 2.04 -34.73
N THR A 468 61.38 0.95 -33.95
CA THR A 468 60.23 0.15 -33.44
C THR A 468 60.67 -0.63 -32.17
N SER A 469 59.71 -1.17 -31.39
CA SER A 469 59.76 -2.37 -30.49
C SER A 469 61.10 -3.01 -30.03
N THR A 470 61.26 -3.20 -28.69
CA THR A 470 61.56 -4.51 -28.04
C THR A 470 61.40 -4.44 -26.50
N ASP A 471 61.69 -5.56 -25.82
CA ASP A 471 61.25 -6.00 -24.49
C ASP A 471 62.19 -5.66 -23.29
N SER A 472 61.64 -5.83 -22.08
CA SER A 472 62.27 -6.34 -20.84
C SER A 472 63.31 -5.58 -19.96
N SER A 473 63.00 -5.64 -18.66
CA SER A 473 63.87 -5.97 -17.50
C SER A 473 64.69 -4.91 -16.71
N ALA A 474 64.28 -4.78 -15.45
CA ALA A 474 65.02 -4.70 -14.17
C ALA A 474 66.53 -4.34 -14.07
N GLY A 475 66.87 -3.54 -13.03
CA GLY A 475 68.21 -3.41 -12.45
C GLY A 475 68.17 -2.76 -11.05
N ALA A 476 68.98 -3.24 -10.10
CA ALA A 476 69.01 -2.77 -8.70
C ALA A 476 70.42 -2.88 -8.10
N GLN A 477 70.72 -2.15 -7.01
CA GLN A 477 71.38 -2.67 -5.78
C GLN A 477 71.91 -1.61 -4.77
N LYS A 478 71.82 -1.97 -3.47
CA LYS A 478 72.68 -1.59 -2.30
C LYS A 478 72.78 -0.12 -1.85
N THR A 479 72.99 0.23 -0.56
CA THR A 479 72.82 -0.39 0.79
C THR A 479 72.68 0.81 1.81
N ASP A 480 72.84 0.80 3.15
CA ASP A 480 73.38 -0.11 4.18
C ASP A 480 72.87 0.21 5.61
N ALA A 481 73.30 -0.53 6.64
CA ALA A 481 72.89 -0.37 8.06
C ALA A 481 74.02 0.15 8.99
N PRO A 482 73.75 0.44 10.29
CA PRO A 482 74.30 -0.47 11.32
C PRO A 482 73.56 -0.59 12.70
N SER A 483 73.68 -1.80 13.27
CA SER A 483 73.88 -2.14 14.72
C SER A 483 72.75 -2.11 15.78
N ALA A 484 72.91 -3.01 16.77
CA ALA A 484 72.06 -3.27 17.95
C ALA A 484 72.93 -3.42 19.24
N PRO A 485 72.35 -3.74 20.42
CA PRO A 485 72.58 -5.08 21.02
C PRO A 485 71.37 -5.64 21.83
N ALA A 486 71.55 -6.75 22.58
CA ALA A 486 70.46 -7.52 23.23
C ALA A 486 70.77 -8.07 24.65
N THR A 487 69.68 -8.30 25.43
CA THR A 487 69.44 -9.21 26.60
C THR A 487 70.42 -9.28 27.80
N PRO A 488 69.93 -9.63 29.02
CA PRO A 488 69.96 -11.02 29.51
C PRO A 488 68.74 -11.43 30.39
N GLU A 489 68.83 -12.55 31.12
CA GLU A 489 67.73 -13.30 31.77
C GLU A 489 67.69 -13.24 33.32
N SER A 490 66.58 -13.76 33.90
CA SER A 490 66.54 -14.72 35.04
C SER A 490 66.12 -14.29 36.48
N SER A 491 65.13 -15.06 37.00
CA SER A 491 65.07 -15.71 38.34
C SER A 491 64.46 -15.06 39.60
N SER A 492 63.50 -15.82 40.20
CA SER A 492 63.29 -16.05 41.66
C SER A 492 62.61 -14.95 42.52
N ASN A 493 61.86 -15.22 43.62
CA ASN A 493 61.31 -16.48 44.17
C ASN A 493 60.18 -16.30 45.23
N GLN A 494 59.52 -17.42 45.59
CA GLN A 494 58.73 -17.71 46.82
C GLN A 494 57.40 -16.98 47.13
N GLY A 495 56.36 -17.74 47.52
CA GLY A 495 55.06 -17.19 47.98
C GLY A 495 53.85 -18.16 48.04
N SER A 496 54.02 -19.35 48.63
CA SER A 496 53.01 -20.41 48.93
C SER A 496 51.61 -19.91 49.43
N ALA A 497 50.49 -20.65 49.34
CA ALA A 497 50.13 -22.03 48.93
C ALA A 497 48.58 -22.20 48.90
N ALA A 498 47.92 -23.31 48.52
CA ALA A 498 48.16 -24.42 47.56
C ALA A 498 47.00 -25.46 47.66
N VAL A 499 46.86 -26.37 46.67
CA VAL A 499 45.99 -27.60 46.65
C VAL A 499 44.46 -27.36 46.54
N GLY A 500 43.69 -28.10 45.72
CA GLY A 500 44.04 -29.20 44.81
C GLY A 500 42.88 -29.69 43.89
N THR A 501 43.21 -30.59 42.97
CA THR A 501 42.38 -31.23 41.91
C THR A 501 41.94 -32.66 42.33
N PRO A 502 41.32 -33.56 41.50
CA PRO A 502 40.89 -33.48 40.09
C PRO A 502 39.47 -34.06 39.79
N SER A 503 39.13 -34.21 38.50
CA SER A 503 38.09 -35.12 37.98
C SER A 503 38.74 -36.40 37.44
N PRO A 504 38.11 -37.59 37.58
CA PRO A 504 38.01 -38.49 36.41
C PRO A 504 36.78 -39.44 36.36
N GLN A 505 36.51 -39.91 35.12
CA GLN A 505 35.95 -41.24 34.73
C GLN A 505 34.50 -41.67 35.05
N SER A 506 33.88 -42.30 34.04
CA SER A 506 32.68 -43.14 34.14
C SER A 506 32.94 -44.46 34.87
N PRO A 507 31.89 -45.14 35.37
CA PRO A 507 31.56 -46.44 34.76
C PRO A 507 30.05 -46.77 34.65
N GLU A 508 29.78 -47.72 33.74
CA GLU A 508 28.84 -48.86 33.75
C GLU A 508 27.46 -48.81 34.47
N THR A 509 26.49 -49.45 33.80
CA THR A 509 25.14 -49.81 34.27
C THR A 509 25.15 -50.76 35.48
N PRO A 510 24.09 -50.74 36.31
CA PRO A 510 23.35 -51.99 36.52
C PRO A 510 21.81 -51.84 36.48
N GLU A 511 21.12 -52.98 36.67
CA GLU A 511 19.68 -53.18 36.44
C GLU A 511 18.76 -52.69 37.58
N ALA A 512 17.44 -52.75 37.33
CA ALA A 512 16.38 -52.37 38.26
C ALA A 512 16.00 -53.47 39.28
N PRO A 513 15.36 -53.12 40.42
CA PRO A 513 14.57 -54.04 41.24
C PRO A 513 13.06 -53.98 40.94
N THR A 514 12.34 -55.06 41.21
CA THR A 514 10.89 -55.23 40.95
C THR A 514 10.09 -55.61 42.20
N THR A 515 8.78 -55.32 42.20
CA THR A 515 7.69 -55.95 43.00
C THR A 515 6.35 -55.47 42.41
N GLN A 516 5.45 -56.30 41.85
CA GLN A 516 4.55 -57.31 42.45
C GLN A 516 3.52 -56.73 43.46
N GLY A 517 2.21 -57.03 43.37
CA GLY A 517 1.45 -57.81 42.36
C GLY A 517 0.01 -58.18 42.78
N SER A 518 -0.66 -59.07 42.00
CA SER A 518 -2.02 -59.67 42.19
C SER A 518 -3.23 -58.85 41.69
N GLY A 519 -4.27 -59.43 41.05
CA GLY A 519 -4.46 -60.83 40.57
C GLY A 519 -5.89 -61.15 40.05
N SER A 520 -6.03 -62.28 39.33
CA SER A 520 -7.27 -63.01 38.89
C SER A 520 -8.32 -62.29 37.97
N ASP A 521 -9.06 -62.93 37.04
CA ASP A 521 -9.13 -64.34 36.54
C ASP A 521 -9.71 -64.43 35.10
N ALA A 522 -9.50 -65.56 34.40
CA ALA A 522 -10.16 -65.97 33.13
C ALA A 522 -10.09 -67.52 32.94
N PRO A 523 -10.95 -68.18 32.10
CA PRO A 523 -10.40 -68.86 30.89
C PRO A 523 -11.35 -69.20 29.69
N ALA A 524 -10.78 -69.22 28.47
CA ALA A 524 -11.01 -70.12 27.29
C ALA A 524 -12.44 -70.28 26.65
N THR A 525 -12.67 -70.77 25.41
CA THR A 525 -11.85 -71.53 24.40
C THR A 525 -12.34 -71.28 22.93
N ALA A 526 -11.57 -71.68 21.90
CA ALA A 526 -11.87 -71.62 20.44
C ALA A 526 -12.35 -73.02 19.88
N PRO A 527 -12.48 -73.36 18.54
CA PRO A 527 -11.99 -72.75 17.27
C PRO A 527 -12.95 -72.76 16.02
N SER A 528 -12.39 -72.51 14.81
CA SER A 528 -13.02 -72.40 13.46
C SER A 528 -13.38 -73.74 12.75
N PRO A 529 -14.02 -73.78 11.54
CA PRO A 529 -13.27 -73.67 10.24
C PRO A 529 -14.01 -73.20 8.94
N GLU A 530 -13.24 -73.09 7.84
CA GLU A 530 -13.55 -73.33 6.39
C GLU A 530 -14.36 -72.39 5.45
N SER A 531 -14.09 -72.56 4.14
CA SER A 531 -14.54 -71.79 2.95
C SER A 531 -15.54 -72.64 2.09
N PRO A 532 -15.84 -72.47 0.75
CA PRO A 532 -15.19 -71.74 -0.36
C PRO A 532 -16.12 -70.96 -1.33
N SER A 533 -15.61 -70.64 -2.53
CA SER A 533 -16.25 -69.91 -3.64
C SER A 533 -16.57 -70.80 -4.86
N THR A 534 -17.47 -70.36 -5.75
CA THR A 534 -17.33 -70.24 -7.24
C THR A 534 -18.68 -70.14 -7.96
N GLU A 535 -18.81 -69.28 -8.99
CA GLU A 535 -19.03 -69.70 -10.40
C GLU A 535 -18.99 -68.51 -11.39
N ALA A 536 -18.83 -68.83 -12.68
CA ALA A 536 -18.88 -67.93 -13.84
C ALA A 536 -19.53 -68.69 -15.03
N PRO A 537 -19.76 -68.06 -16.20
CA PRO A 537 -18.92 -68.49 -17.34
C PRO A 537 -18.61 -67.45 -18.45
N THR A 538 -17.44 -67.66 -19.07
CA THR A 538 -16.96 -67.40 -20.45
C THR A 538 -17.84 -66.66 -21.50
N GLY A 539 -17.27 -65.89 -22.46
CA GLY A 539 -15.85 -65.56 -22.71
C GLY A 539 -15.51 -65.35 -24.22
N SER A 540 -14.19 -65.32 -24.53
CA SER A 540 -13.56 -65.38 -25.87
C SER A 540 -13.55 -64.13 -26.79
N GLY A 541 -12.36 -63.72 -27.25
CA GLY A 541 -12.17 -63.19 -28.62
C GLY A 541 -11.30 -61.94 -28.84
N ALA A 542 -10.06 -62.13 -29.31
CA ALA A 542 -9.23 -61.15 -30.05
C ALA A 542 -8.37 -61.94 -31.07
N PRO A 543 -8.03 -61.42 -32.28
CA PRO A 543 -7.07 -60.31 -32.42
C PRO A 543 -7.32 -59.35 -33.62
N SER A 544 -6.31 -58.52 -33.93
CA SER A 544 -6.18 -57.57 -35.06
C SER A 544 -6.25 -58.21 -36.47
N THR A 545 -6.36 -57.50 -37.61
CA THR A 545 -5.92 -56.15 -38.03
C THR A 545 -6.87 -55.51 -39.09
N GLY A 546 -6.69 -54.22 -39.43
CA GLY A 546 -7.30 -53.58 -40.62
C GLY A 546 -7.37 -52.05 -40.52
N ALA A 547 -7.29 -51.32 -41.65
CA ALA A 547 -7.24 -49.85 -41.65
C ALA A 547 -8.04 -49.20 -42.80
N SER A 548 -8.43 -47.94 -42.57
CA SER A 548 -8.65 -46.83 -43.54
C SER A 548 -10.06 -46.19 -43.60
N SER A 549 -10.08 -44.88 -43.29
CA SER A 549 -10.83 -43.79 -43.95
C SER A 549 -12.37 -43.87 -44.17
N ALA A 550 -13.12 -43.10 -43.39
CA ALA A 550 -14.27 -42.28 -43.81
C ALA A 550 -14.48 -41.14 -42.78
N SER A 551 -15.26 -40.09 -43.11
CA SER A 551 -15.36 -38.85 -42.31
C SER A 551 -16.77 -38.52 -41.78
N ASP A 552 -16.78 -37.64 -40.77
CA ASP A 552 -17.88 -36.78 -40.31
C ASP A 552 -19.11 -37.42 -39.61
N PRO A 553 -19.81 -36.70 -38.70
CA PRO A 553 -19.39 -35.53 -37.92
C PRO A 553 -19.54 -35.72 -36.38
N GLU A 554 -19.07 -34.70 -35.67
CA GLU A 554 -19.08 -34.54 -34.22
C GLU A 554 -20.47 -34.58 -33.56
N GLN A 555 -20.60 -35.32 -32.45
CA GLN A 555 -21.67 -35.14 -31.46
C GLN A 555 -21.11 -35.25 -30.03
N THR A 556 -20.32 -34.25 -29.65
CA THR A 556 -19.81 -34.07 -28.28
C THR A 556 -20.94 -33.63 -27.35
N SER A 557 -21.20 -34.40 -26.29
CA SER A 557 -22.06 -33.95 -25.19
C SER A 557 -21.46 -32.70 -24.55
N PRO A 558 -22.24 -31.67 -24.18
CA PRO A 558 -21.71 -30.51 -23.48
C PRO A 558 -21.23 -30.93 -22.09
N SER A 559 -19.91 -31.05 -21.93
CA SER A 559 -19.29 -31.09 -20.62
C SER A 559 -19.59 -29.78 -19.91
N THR A 560 -20.13 -29.86 -18.69
CA THR A 560 -20.32 -28.69 -17.83
C THR A 560 -18.96 -28.10 -17.49
N SER A 561 -18.60 -26.99 -18.14
CA SER A 561 -17.38 -26.25 -17.85
C SER A 561 -17.47 -25.67 -16.44
N SER A 562 -16.82 -26.32 -15.47
CA SER A 562 -16.57 -25.73 -14.16
C SER A 562 -15.79 -24.43 -14.37
N SER A 563 -16.25 -23.36 -13.72
CA SER A 563 -15.56 -22.07 -13.75
C SER A 563 -14.21 -22.20 -13.04
N SER A 564 -13.12 -22.03 -13.79
CA SER A 564 -11.77 -21.94 -13.24
C SER A 564 -11.73 -21.01 -12.04
N SER A 565 -11.23 -21.49 -10.91
CA SER A 565 -10.96 -20.62 -9.75
C SER A 565 -9.72 -19.75 -9.97
N VAL A 566 -8.84 -20.13 -10.90
CA VAL A 566 -7.72 -19.29 -11.37
C VAL A 566 -8.25 -18.18 -12.26
N ILE A 567 -7.76 -16.97 -12.04
CA ILE A 567 -8.20 -15.75 -12.73
C ILE A 567 -7.11 -15.28 -13.70
N GLY A 568 -7.50 -14.86 -14.91
CA GLY A 568 -6.54 -14.61 -15.99
C GLY A 568 -5.98 -15.91 -16.60
N SER A 569 -4.80 -15.82 -17.20
CA SER A 569 -4.09 -16.95 -17.81
C SER A 569 -2.57 -16.75 -17.70
N PRO A 570 -1.76 -17.81 -17.58
CA PRO A 570 -0.31 -17.70 -17.61
C PRO A 570 0.19 -17.05 -18.91
N ILE A 571 1.07 -16.07 -18.77
CA ILE A 571 1.74 -15.35 -19.88
C ILE A 571 3.24 -15.63 -19.87
N GLY A 572 3.95 -15.22 -20.93
CA GLY A 572 5.40 -15.37 -21.02
C GLY A 572 5.86 -16.82 -20.99
N PHE A 573 6.94 -17.08 -20.23
CA PHE A 573 7.57 -18.39 -20.17
C PHE A 573 6.67 -19.52 -19.62
N ALA A 574 5.73 -19.23 -18.70
CA ALA A 574 4.77 -20.21 -18.17
C ALA A 574 3.49 -20.39 -19.01
N SER A 575 3.39 -19.77 -20.20
CA SER A 575 2.20 -19.86 -21.07
C SER A 575 1.79 -21.32 -21.34
N GLY A 576 0.52 -21.64 -21.08
CA GLY A 576 -0.03 -23.00 -21.19
C GLY A 576 -0.04 -23.83 -19.89
N THR A 577 0.46 -23.30 -18.78
CA THR A 577 0.31 -23.93 -17.44
C THR A 577 -1.18 -24.01 -17.04
N THR A 578 -1.59 -25.10 -16.39
CA THR A 578 -2.99 -25.32 -15.95
C THR A 578 -3.14 -25.60 -14.45
N GLY A 579 -2.05 -25.87 -13.73
CA GLY A 579 -2.09 -26.17 -12.30
C GLY A 579 -2.91 -27.42 -12.00
N GLY A 580 -3.83 -27.34 -11.05
CA GLY A 580 -4.80 -28.41 -10.76
C GLY A 580 -5.88 -28.59 -11.85
N GLY A 581 -5.90 -27.74 -12.88
CA GLY A 581 -6.89 -27.76 -13.95
C GLY A 581 -8.32 -27.59 -13.42
N ASN A 582 -9.22 -28.46 -13.87
CA ASN A 582 -10.65 -28.43 -13.54
C ASN A 582 -11.01 -29.30 -12.32
N ALA A 583 -10.05 -29.66 -11.47
CA ALA A 583 -10.33 -30.43 -10.25
C ALA A 583 -11.22 -29.65 -9.27
N ASP A 584 -12.13 -30.34 -8.58
CA ASP A 584 -13.03 -29.71 -7.61
C ASP A 584 -12.24 -28.98 -6.50
N PRO A 585 -12.54 -27.70 -6.21
CA PRO A 585 -11.82 -26.94 -5.20
C PRO A 585 -11.89 -27.54 -3.79
N VAL A 586 -10.72 -27.78 -3.19
CA VAL A 586 -10.56 -28.19 -1.79
C VAL A 586 -10.22 -27.00 -0.90
N TYR A 587 -10.80 -27.00 0.30
CA TYR A 587 -10.71 -25.91 1.28
C TYR A 587 -10.08 -26.46 2.57
N PRO A 588 -8.74 -26.45 2.70
CA PRO A 588 -8.09 -26.87 3.94
C PRO A 588 -8.55 -26.00 5.12
N LYS A 589 -8.66 -26.59 6.30
CA LYS A 589 -9.04 -25.90 7.56
C LYS A 589 -7.88 -25.86 8.55
N THR A 590 -6.88 -26.72 8.35
CA THR A 590 -5.70 -26.87 9.21
C THR A 590 -4.42 -26.86 8.39
N ILE A 591 -3.31 -26.45 9.02
CA ILE A 591 -1.96 -26.51 8.45
C ILE A 591 -1.57 -27.91 7.94
N LYS A 592 -2.11 -28.96 8.57
CA LYS A 592 -1.89 -30.37 8.19
C LYS A 592 -2.62 -30.74 6.90
N GLU A 593 -3.88 -30.33 6.75
CA GLU A 593 -4.64 -30.55 5.50
C GLU A 593 -3.99 -29.79 4.34
N LEU A 594 -3.60 -28.53 4.56
CA LEU A 594 -2.88 -27.72 3.56
C LEU A 594 -1.60 -28.41 3.10
N GLY A 595 -0.72 -28.81 4.03
CA GLY A 595 0.51 -29.53 3.71
C GLY A 595 0.25 -30.89 3.02
N THR A 596 -0.87 -31.55 3.32
CA THR A 596 -1.27 -32.80 2.65
C THR A 596 -1.69 -32.53 1.21
N TYR A 597 -2.61 -31.59 0.97
CA TYR A 597 -3.12 -31.26 -0.37
C TYR A 597 -2.04 -30.71 -1.30
N LEU A 598 -1.04 -29.99 -0.76
CA LEU A 598 0.09 -29.49 -1.56
C LEU A 598 1.08 -30.59 -1.97
N SER A 599 1.28 -31.61 -1.13
CA SER A 599 2.31 -32.64 -1.35
C SER A 599 1.80 -33.96 -1.95
N ASP A 600 0.48 -34.20 -1.94
CA ASP A 600 -0.11 -35.40 -2.52
C ASP A 600 0.01 -35.48 -4.06
N LYS A 601 -0.33 -36.63 -4.64
CA LYS A 601 -0.16 -36.92 -6.08
C LYS A 601 -1.41 -36.62 -6.93
N GLU A 602 -2.47 -36.06 -6.35
CA GLU A 602 -3.71 -35.78 -7.08
C GLU A 602 -3.67 -34.36 -7.65
N PRO A 603 -4.20 -34.11 -8.86
CA PRO A 603 -4.44 -32.75 -9.33
C PRO A 603 -5.39 -32.02 -8.37
N ARG A 604 -5.00 -30.83 -7.87
CA ARG A 604 -5.73 -30.11 -6.82
C ARG A 604 -5.88 -28.63 -7.12
N VAL A 605 -7.09 -28.11 -6.95
CA VAL A 605 -7.35 -26.68 -6.77
C VAL A 605 -7.55 -26.42 -5.28
N ILE A 606 -6.63 -25.71 -4.64
CA ILE A 606 -6.55 -25.52 -3.20
C ILE A 606 -6.83 -24.04 -2.90
N VAL A 607 -7.94 -23.76 -2.22
CA VAL A 607 -8.40 -22.38 -2.00
C VAL A 607 -8.24 -22.01 -0.52
N LEU A 608 -7.36 -21.04 -0.24
CA LEU A 608 -7.10 -20.52 1.09
C LEU A 608 -8.12 -19.42 1.44
N LYS A 609 -9.02 -19.71 2.37
CA LYS A 609 -10.05 -18.78 2.87
C LYS A 609 -9.72 -18.16 4.24
N GLN A 610 -8.52 -18.40 4.75
CA GLN A 610 -8.06 -18.01 6.09
C GLN A 610 -6.53 -17.94 6.11
N GLU A 611 -5.97 -17.25 7.10
CA GLU A 611 -4.55 -17.37 7.44
C GLU A 611 -4.21 -18.78 7.93
N PHE A 612 -3.09 -19.31 7.44
CA PHE A 612 -2.45 -20.50 7.97
C PHE A 612 -1.21 -20.05 8.75
N ASN A 613 -1.39 -19.90 10.05
CA ASN A 613 -0.30 -19.57 10.96
C ASN A 613 0.49 -20.83 11.34
N PHE A 614 1.78 -20.81 11.04
CA PHE A 614 2.76 -21.84 11.36
C PHE A 614 3.71 -21.42 12.49
N ILE A 615 3.61 -20.20 13.02
CA ILE A 615 4.43 -19.75 14.15
C ILE A 615 4.20 -20.67 15.35
N ASP A 616 5.31 -21.07 15.99
CA ASP A 616 5.42 -22.07 17.06
C ASP A 616 4.89 -23.49 16.71
N SER A 617 4.40 -23.74 15.49
CA SER A 617 3.77 -25.02 15.12
C SER A 617 4.73 -26.21 15.09
N GLU A 618 6.02 -25.96 14.86
CA GLU A 618 7.12 -26.93 15.02
C GLU A 618 7.99 -26.60 16.25
N GLY A 619 7.70 -25.50 16.93
CA GLY A 619 8.45 -24.94 18.06
C GLY A 619 9.78 -24.29 17.67
N SER A 620 10.37 -23.56 18.62
CA SER A 620 11.69 -22.95 18.44
C SER A 620 12.85 -23.95 18.52
N THR A 621 14.02 -23.54 18.04
CA THR A 621 15.32 -24.12 18.41
C THR A 621 16.31 -23.01 18.77
N THR A 622 17.47 -23.39 19.33
CA THR A 622 18.58 -22.47 19.61
C THR A 622 19.89 -23.16 19.27
N GLU A 623 20.69 -22.52 18.43
CA GLU A 623 22.00 -23.03 17.97
C GLU A 623 22.97 -21.88 17.69
N LYS A 624 24.15 -22.17 17.12
CA LYS A 624 25.14 -21.13 16.83
C LYS A 624 24.76 -20.28 15.63
N GLY A 625 24.92 -18.98 15.81
CA GLY A 625 24.79 -17.98 14.77
C GLY A 625 25.89 -16.94 14.89
N CYS A 626 25.94 -16.05 13.91
CA CYS A 626 26.91 -14.97 13.83
C CYS A 626 26.22 -13.61 13.91
N HIS A 627 26.58 -12.85 14.93
CA HIS A 627 26.46 -11.40 14.92
C HIS A 627 27.62 -10.85 14.07
N SER A 628 27.40 -10.83 12.76
CA SER A 628 28.40 -10.47 11.75
C SER A 628 28.98 -9.07 11.99
N LYS A 629 30.19 -8.77 11.47
CA LYS A 629 30.76 -7.40 11.59
C LYS A 629 29.78 -6.36 11.05
N ASN A 630 29.11 -6.68 9.95
CA ASN A 630 28.09 -5.81 9.37
C ASN A 630 26.90 -5.57 10.32
N ASN A 631 26.42 -6.58 11.07
CA ASN A 631 25.36 -6.35 12.08
C ASN A 631 25.88 -5.57 13.30
N ILE A 632 27.13 -5.76 13.72
CA ILE A 632 27.78 -4.93 14.74
C ILE A 632 27.77 -3.46 14.29
N ASP A 633 28.19 -3.20 13.06
CA ASP A 633 28.20 -1.85 12.46
C ASP A 633 26.78 -1.29 12.25
N CYS A 634 25.79 -2.11 11.88
CA CYS A 634 24.38 -1.72 11.85
C CYS A 634 23.90 -1.26 13.23
N THR A 635 24.12 -2.09 14.25
CA THR A 635 23.67 -1.84 15.62
C THR A 635 24.37 -0.61 16.23
N ALA A 636 25.61 -0.34 15.83
CA ALA A 636 26.36 0.85 16.23
C ALA A 636 25.78 2.17 15.68
N LYS A 637 25.11 2.15 14.51
CA LYS A 637 24.51 3.37 13.88
C LYS A 637 23.35 3.97 14.67
N LYS A 638 22.60 3.15 15.43
CA LYS A 638 21.43 3.55 16.24
C LYS A 638 20.33 4.31 15.48
N ASN A 639 20.26 4.14 14.17
CA ASN A 639 19.34 4.83 13.25
C ASN A 639 17.94 4.17 13.18
N GLY A 640 17.42 3.68 14.30
CA GLY A 640 16.12 2.98 14.39
C GLY A 640 16.09 1.54 13.86
N PHE A 641 16.92 1.20 12.87
CA PHE A 641 17.00 -0.14 12.29
C PHE A 641 17.95 -1.07 13.06
N LYS A 642 17.71 -2.38 12.95
CA LYS A 642 18.66 -3.42 13.35
C LYS A 642 19.31 -4.02 12.12
N GLY A 643 20.53 -4.54 12.28
CA GLY A 643 21.09 -5.46 11.28
C GLY A 643 20.45 -6.85 11.38
N GLN A 644 20.85 -7.73 10.48
CA GLN A 644 20.40 -9.11 10.44
C GLN A 644 21.49 -10.04 10.99
N ASP A 645 21.13 -10.96 11.88
CA ASP A 645 22.03 -12.02 12.33
C ASP A 645 22.03 -13.17 11.31
N THR A 646 22.96 -14.11 11.42
CA THR A 646 23.10 -15.23 10.49
C THR A 646 23.10 -16.55 11.26
N ILE A 647 22.30 -17.54 10.89
CA ILE A 647 22.47 -18.91 11.41
C ILE A 647 23.80 -19.46 10.85
N GLU A 648 24.68 -19.99 11.70
CA GLU A 648 26.03 -20.42 11.30
C GLU A 648 25.94 -21.78 10.58
N THR A 649 26.62 -21.93 9.43
CA THR A 649 26.51 -23.14 8.58
C THR A 649 27.88 -23.80 8.38
N ASP A 650 27.93 -25.10 8.09
CA ASP A 650 29.20 -25.84 7.92
C ASP A 650 30.17 -25.22 6.88
N PHE A 651 29.65 -24.44 5.94
CA PHE A 651 30.39 -23.75 4.88
C PHE A 651 30.63 -22.25 5.14
N SER A 652 30.07 -21.67 6.21
CA SER A 652 30.27 -20.27 6.59
C SER A 652 30.84 -20.15 8.00
N LYS A 653 31.85 -19.30 8.19
CA LYS A 653 32.45 -19.04 9.50
C LYS A 653 32.01 -17.67 9.97
N CYS A 654 31.65 -17.55 11.24
CA CYS A 654 31.32 -16.25 11.79
C CYS A 654 32.49 -15.27 11.67
N ASP A 655 32.25 -14.15 11.01
CA ASP A 655 33.25 -13.11 10.79
C ASP A 655 33.31 -12.10 11.95
N GLY A 656 32.21 -11.95 12.70
CA GLY A 656 32.04 -11.06 13.84
C GLY A 656 32.08 -11.81 15.17
N THR A 657 30.96 -11.78 15.91
CA THR A 657 30.81 -12.47 17.20
C THR A 657 29.89 -13.68 17.07
N SER A 658 30.37 -14.87 17.38
CA SER A 658 29.51 -16.06 17.47
C SER A 658 28.61 -15.94 18.69
N ILE A 659 27.31 -16.16 18.49
CA ILE A 659 26.23 -16.01 19.46
C ILE A 659 25.34 -17.26 19.43
N ASP A 660 24.45 -17.39 20.42
CA ASP A 660 23.33 -18.32 20.35
C ASP A 660 22.13 -17.60 19.72
N VAL A 661 21.60 -18.14 18.60
CA VAL A 661 20.43 -17.61 17.90
C VAL A 661 19.22 -18.49 18.16
N THR A 662 18.12 -17.89 18.59
CA THR A 662 16.83 -18.56 18.78
C THR A 662 15.89 -18.20 17.65
N TYR A 663 15.25 -19.22 17.06
CA TYR A 663 14.38 -19.05 15.89
C TYR A 663 13.30 -20.11 15.81
N ASP A 664 12.25 -19.85 15.04
CA ASP A 664 11.16 -20.80 14.78
C ASP A 664 11.54 -21.79 13.68
N LYS A 665 11.52 -23.10 13.97
CA LYS A 665 11.87 -24.13 12.98
C LYS A 665 10.91 -24.16 11.80
N ALA A 666 9.65 -23.72 11.96
CA ALA A 666 8.66 -23.77 10.90
C ALA A 666 9.05 -22.95 9.66
N ALA A 667 9.81 -21.87 9.81
CA ALA A 667 10.28 -21.08 8.66
C ALA A 667 11.44 -21.74 7.88
N ILE A 668 12.14 -22.73 8.48
CA ILE A 668 13.21 -23.51 7.84
C ILE A 668 12.66 -24.69 7.01
N THR A 669 11.45 -25.15 7.31
CA THR A 669 10.85 -26.38 6.75
C THR A 669 9.70 -26.05 5.78
N PRO A 670 9.96 -25.64 4.52
CA PRO A 670 8.93 -25.15 3.61
C PRO A 670 7.90 -26.21 3.21
N LEU A 671 6.67 -25.77 2.93
CA LEU A 671 5.61 -26.63 2.39
C LEU A 671 6.01 -27.13 0.99
N SER A 672 6.24 -28.44 0.85
CA SER A 672 6.54 -29.05 -0.45
C SER A 672 5.29 -29.08 -1.34
N ILE A 673 5.40 -28.49 -2.53
CA ILE A 673 4.34 -28.49 -3.55
C ILE A 673 4.74 -29.46 -4.68
N SER A 674 3.92 -30.48 -4.89
CA SER A 674 4.08 -31.48 -5.95
C SER A 674 3.47 -31.01 -7.28
N SER A 675 3.39 -31.88 -8.28
CA SER A 675 2.87 -31.51 -9.61
C SER A 675 1.35 -31.31 -9.63
N ASP A 676 0.87 -30.59 -10.64
CA ASP A 676 -0.55 -30.41 -10.96
C ASP A 676 -1.33 -29.76 -9.80
N LYS A 677 -0.79 -28.64 -9.30
CA LYS A 677 -1.33 -27.90 -8.15
C LYS A 677 -1.71 -26.49 -8.54
N THR A 678 -2.92 -26.08 -8.15
CA THR A 678 -3.32 -24.68 -8.05
C THR A 678 -3.46 -24.36 -6.57
N LEU A 679 -2.70 -23.38 -6.07
CA LEU A 679 -2.87 -22.79 -4.75
C LEU A 679 -3.34 -21.35 -4.94
N ILE A 680 -4.52 -21.00 -4.43
CA ILE A 680 -5.10 -19.66 -4.59
C ILE A 680 -5.68 -19.11 -3.29
N GLY A 681 -5.47 -17.82 -3.00
CA GLY A 681 -6.13 -17.12 -1.89
C GLY A 681 -7.47 -16.49 -2.28
N GLU A 682 -8.44 -16.52 -1.37
CA GLU A 682 -9.70 -15.79 -1.51
C GLU A 682 -9.54 -14.34 -1.02
N GLY A 683 -9.62 -13.37 -1.93
CA GLY A 683 -9.38 -11.95 -1.59
C GLY A 683 -7.98 -11.77 -0.99
N THR A 684 -7.88 -11.10 0.15
CA THR A 684 -6.61 -11.00 0.91
C THR A 684 -6.45 -12.07 2.00
N LYS A 685 -7.31 -13.10 2.05
CA LYS A 685 -7.35 -14.06 3.17
C LYS A 685 -6.28 -15.15 3.09
N GLY A 686 -5.73 -15.42 1.91
CA GLY A 686 -4.77 -16.49 1.67
C GLY A 686 -3.37 -16.20 2.20
N VAL A 687 -3.18 -16.23 3.52
CA VAL A 687 -1.90 -15.90 4.16
C VAL A 687 -1.19 -17.16 4.66
N LEU A 688 0.11 -17.28 4.38
CA LEU A 688 1.02 -18.25 4.98
C LEU A 688 1.96 -17.49 5.93
N ASN A 689 1.71 -17.60 7.23
CA ASN A 689 2.41 -16.85 8.27
C ASN A 689 3.39 -17.78 9.00
N GLY A 690 4.69 -17.45 8.99
CA GLY A 690 5.76 -18.23 9.64
C GLY A 690 6.31 -19.43 8.85
N LYS A 691 5.88 -19.69 7.61
CA LYS A 691 6.41 -20.79 6.76
C LYS A 691 6.30 -20.47 5.26
N GLY A 692 7.34 -20.81 4.50
CA GLY A 692 7.40 -20.66 3.04
C GLY A 692 6.96 -21.91 2.26
N ILE A 693 7.07 -21.84 0.93
CA ILE A 693 6.74 -22.92 -0.01
C ILE A 693 7.97 -23.36 -0.80
N LEU A 694 8.00 -24.64 -1.19
CA LEU A 694 9.02 -25.23 -2.06
C LEU A 694 8.35 -25.98 -3.19
N ILE A 695 8.37 -25.41 -4.40
CA ILE A 695 7.81 -26.01 -5.61
C ILE A 695 8.79 -27.06 -6.15
N LYS A 696 8.39 -28.33 -6.05
CA LYS A 696 9.15 -29.49 -6.53
C LYS A 696 8.56 -30.09 -7.79
N GLY A 697 7.24 -29.98 -7.95
CA GLY A 697 6.50 -30.47 -9.10
C GLY A 697 6.53 -29.54 -10.31
N SER A 698 5.96 -30.04 -11.41
CA SER A 698 5.68 -29.28 -12.63
C SER A 698 4.17 -29.01 -12.76
N ASN A 699 3.79 -28.06 -13.61
CA ASN A 699 2.41 -27.61 -13.79
C ASN A 699 1.81 -27.08 -12.48
N VAL A 700 2.31 -25.94 -12.01
CA VAL A 700 1.94 -25.35 -10.72
C VAL A 700 1.51 -23.88 -10.89
N ILE A 701 0.38 -23.51 -10.29
CA ILE A 701 -0.13 -22.14 -10.23
C ILE A 701 -0.20 -21.74 -8.75
N ILE A 702 0.45 -20.64 -8.39
CA ILE A 702 0.38 -19.99 -7.07
C ILE A 702 -0.19 -18.59 -7.31
N GLN A 703 -1.43 -18.33 -6.90
CA GLN A 703 -2.11 -17.06 -7.17
C GLN A 703 -2.66 -16.41 -5.90
N ASN A 704 -2.56 -15.08 -5.77
CA ASN A 704 -3.30 -14.31 -4.75
C ASN A 704 -3.04 -14.75 -3.28
N ILE A 705 -1.80 -15.10 -2.93
CA ILE A 705 -1.41 -15.44 -1.54
C ILE A 705 -0.33 -14.52 -0.98
N HIS A 706 -0.28 -14.37 0.35
CA HIS A 706 0.76 -13.59 1.06
C HIS A 706 1.62 -14.53 1.90
N ILE A 707 2.95 -14.49 1.75
CA ILE A 707 3.90 -15.29 2.54
C ILE A 707 4.73 -14.33 3.43
N THR A 708 4.74 -14.54 4.75
CA THR A 708 5.32 -13.56 5.68
C THR A 708 5.78 -14.10 7.05
N ASN A 709 6.62 -13.33 7.74
CA ASN A 709 7.18 -13.55 9.09
C ASN A 709 8.10 -14.79 9.25
N LEU A 710 8.88 -15.12 8.21
CA LEU A 710 9.81 -16.25 8.22
C LEU A 710 11.15 -15.87 8.91
N ASN A 711 11.18 -15.80 10.24
CA ASN A 711 12.35 -15.39 11.06
C ASN A 711 13.11 -14.16 10.47
N PRO A 712 12.46 -12.99 10.30
CA PRO A 712 13.07 -11.83 9.62
C PRO A 712 14.39 -11.33 10.23
N HIS A 713 14.67 -11.66 11.49
CA HIS A 713 15.93 -11.33 12.16
C HIS A 713 17.15 -12.14 11.70
N LEU A 714 16.97 -13.20 10.91
CA LEU A 714 18.03 -14.16 10.57
C LEU A 714 18.19 -14.46 9.07
N VAL A 715 19.40 -14.22 8.56
CA VAL A 715 19.89 -14.87 7.33
C VAL A 715 19.89 -16.38 7.56
N TRP A 716 19.41 -17.13 6.57
CA TRP A 716 19.02 -18.56 6.63
C TRP A 716 17.78 -18.87 7.48
N GLY A 717 17.15 -17.89 8.12
CA GLY A 717 15.94 -18.06 8.94
C GLY A 717 14.68 -18.52 8.19
N GLY A 718 14.69 -18.43 6.85
CA GLY A 718 13.66 -18.98 5.96
C GLY A 718 13.63 -18.29 4.59
N ASP A 719 13.19 -19.00 3.55
CA ASP A 719 12.89 -18.46 2.22
C ASP A 719 11.38 -18.55 1.94
N ALA A 720 10.81 -17.55 1.26
CA ALA A 720 9.36 -17.52 1.01
C ALA A 720 8.94 -18.47 -0.11
N ILE A 721 9.61 -18.42 -1.27
CA ILE A 721 9.31 -19.25 -2.44
C ILE A 721 10.58 -19.89 -2.98
N GLY A 722 10.78 -21.17 -2.67
CA GLY A 722 11.77 -22.01 -3.33
C GLY A 722 11.19 -22.72 -4.56
N ILE A 723 12.01 -22.91 -5.59
CA ILE A 723 11.75 -23.83 -6.70
C ILE A 723 12.94 -24.78 -6.83
N SER A 724 12.72 -26.08 -6.65
CA SER A 724 13.73 -27.13 -6.75
C SER A 724 13.08 -28.47 -7.03
N GLY A 725 13.34 -29.03 -8.21
CA GLY A 725 12.97 -30.43 -8.48
C GLY A 725 13.82 -31.42 -7.66
N ASP A 726 13.44 -32.69 -7.70
CA ASP A 726 14.16 -33.75 -7.01
C ASP A 726 15.43 -34.15 -7.78
N GLY A 727 16.59 -33.88 -7.19
CA GLY A 727 17.89 -34.15 -7.83
C GLY A 727 18.15 -33.22 -9.02
N ASP A 728 18.27 -33.81 -10.21
CA ASP A 728 18.53 -33.10 -11.47
C ASP A 728 17.25 -32.82 -12.29
N ASP A 729 16.07 -33.21 -11.79
CA ASP A 729 14.80 -32.88 -12.46
C ASP A 729 14.55 -31.36 -12.40
N VAL A 730 14.26 -30.78 -13.57
CA VAL A 730 13.94 -29.36 -13.73
C VAL A 730 12.41 -29.18 -13.69
N PRO A 731 11.82 -28.50 -12.69
CA PRO A 731 10.40 -28.15 -12.66
C PRO A 731 9.98 -27.32 -13.87
N LYS A 732 8.76 -27.54 -14.38
CA LYS A 732 8.26 -26.92 -15.62
C LYS A 732 6.87 -26.36 -15.51
N GLY A 733 6.61 -25.21 -16.14
CA GLY A 733 5.28 -24.59 -16.15
C GLY A 733 4.86 -24.16 -14.75
N ILE A 734 5.43 -23.05 -14.28
CA ILE A 734 5.17 -22.49 -12.95
C ILE A 734 4.70 -21.05 -13.12
N TRP A 735 3.47 -20.75 -12.70
CA TRP A 735 2.94 -19.39 -12.67
C TRP A 735 2.76 -18.93 -11.22
N ILE A 736 3.41 -17.83 -10.86
CA ILE A 736 3.29 -17.14 -9.57
C ILE A 736 2.68 -15.78 -9.87
N ASP A 737 1.51 -15.48 -9.34
CA ASP A 737 0.71 -14.32 -9.77
C ASP A 737 -0.01 -13.62 -8.61
N HIS A 738 -0.01 -12.30 -8.54
CA HIS A 738 -0.66 -11.55 -7.45
C HIS A 738 -0.23 -12.02 -6.04
N VAL A 739 1.00 -12.49 -5.89
CA VAL A 739 1.55 -12.94 -4.61
C VAL A 739 2.16 -11.74 -3.88
N LYS A 740 2.02 -11.67 -2.56
CA LYS A 740 2.81 -10.77 -1.71
C LYS A 740 3.87 -11.55 -0.93
N VAL A 741 5.07 -11.00 -0.81
CA VAL A 741 6.11 -11.49 0.10
C VAL A 741 6.63 -10.33 0.94
N SER A 742 6.68 -10.48 2.27
CA SER A 742 7.23 -9.45 3.18
C SER A 742 7.75 -10.04 4.50
N SER A 743 8.67 -9.34 5.17
CA SER A 743 9.21 -9.71 6.50
C SER A 743 9.74 -11.16 6.59
N ILE A 744 10.83 -11.47 5.88
CA ILE A 744 11.44 -12.80 5.84
C ILE A 744 12.96 -12.75 6.09
N GLY A 745 13.54 -13.87 6.52
CA GLY A 745 14.96 -13.98 6.85
C GLY A 745 15.88 -13.96 5.62
N ARG A 746 15.56 -14.73 4.58
CA ARG A 746 16.38 -14.84 3.36
C ARG A 746 15.56 -14.61 2.08
N GLN A 747 15.66 -15.45 1.04
CA GLN A 747 15.19 -15.09 -0.30
C GLN A 747 13.66 -15.01 -0.38
N MET A 748 13.14 -13.97 -1.05
CA MET A 748 11.73 -13.91 -1.44
C MET A 748 11.43 -14.95 -2.52
N VAL A 749 12.35 -15.12 -3.48
CA VAL A 749 12.30 -16.17 -4.51
C VAL A 749 13.68 -16.78 -4.71
N VAL A 750 13.78 -18.10 -4.77
CA VAL A 750 15.01 -18.82 -5.14
C VAL A 750 14.73 -19.98 -6.08
N THR A 751 15.36 -20.00 -7.26
CA THR A 751 15.52 -21.24 -8.02
C THR A 751 16.81 -21.89 -7.56
N HIS A 752 16.73 -23.12 -7.05
CA HIS A 752 17.91 -23.87 -6.60
C HIS A 752 18.67 -24.47 -7.79
N PHE A 753 19.74 -25.22 -7.52
CA PHE A 753 20.69 -25.69 -8.53
C PHE A 753 20.12 -26.58 -9.65
N SER A 754 18.94 -27.21 -9.47
CA SER A 754 18.22 -27.90 -10.54
C SER A 754 17.62 -26.94 -11.58
N GLY A 755 17.43 -25.66 -11.25
CA GLY A 755 16.83 -24.64 -12.11
C GLY A 755 15.31 -24.79 -12.26
N ALA A 756 14.70 -23.99 -13.14
CA ALA A 756 13.26 -24.04 -13.42
C ALA A 756 12.92 -23.51 -14.81
N SER A 757 12.18 -24.29 -15.62
CA SER A 757 11.95 -24.03 -17.05
C SER A 757 10.51 -23.63 -17.33
N GLY A 758 10.27 -22.49 -17.96
CA GLY A 758 8.90 -22.01 -18.20
C GLY A 758 8.25 -21.46 -16.92
N VAL A 759 8.92 -20.54 -16.24
CA VAL A 759 8.42 -19.87 -15.03
C VAL A 759 7.93 -18.46 -15.39
N THR A 760 6.82 -18.02 -14.82
CA THR A 760 6.39 -16.61 -14.86
C THR A 760 6.04 -16.17 -13.45
N ILE A 761 6.61 -15.03 -13.05
CA ILE A 761 6.24 -14.30 -11.84
C ILE A 761 5.63 -12.98 -12.31
N SER A 762 4.35 -12.75 -12.01
CA SER A 762 3.62 -11.58 -12.48
C SER A 762 2.78 -10.90 -11.41
N ASN A 763 2.54 -9.59 -11.60
CA ASN A 763 1.61 -8.80 -10.81
C ASN A 763 1.83 -8.91 -9.28
N SER A 764 3.05 -9.22 -8.83
CA SER A 764 3.34 -9.60 -7.43
C SER A 764 4.07 -8.49 -6.68
N ASP A 765 3.86 -8.42 -5.36
CA ASP A 765 4.33 -7.39 -4.44
C ASP A 765 5.45 -7.95 -3.54
N PHE A 766 6.68 -7.54 -3.84
CA PHE A 766 7.90 -7.95 -3.16
C PHE A 766 8.38 -6.81 -2.26
N ASP A 767 7.93 -6.87 -1.01
CA ASP A 767 7.99 -5.82 -0.01
C ASP A 767 9.16 -6.06 0.94
N GLY A 768 10.26 -5.36 0.68
CA GLY A 768 11.50 -5.45 1.42
C GLY A 768 11.55 -4.66 2.72
N ASN A 769 10.44 -4.05 3.16
CA ASN A 769 10.40 -3.29 4.41
C ASN A 769 10.65 -4.22 5.61
N THR A 770 11.76 -4.03 6.31
CA THR A 770 12.18 -4.90 7.42
C THR A 770 12.78 -4.13 8.58
N LYS A 771 12.53 -4.59 9.81
CA LYS A 771 13.19 -4.08 11.02
C LYS A 771 14.62 -4.61 11.18
N TYR A 772 14.99 -5.62 10.39
CA TYR A 772 16.26 -6.34 10.41
C TYR A 772 16.82 -6.38 8.99
N SER A 773 17.78 -5.50 8.70
CA SER A 773 18.26 -5.22 7.33
C SER A 773 19.76 -5.44 7.21
N GLN A 774 20.21 -6.21 6.22
CA GLN A 774 21.64 -6.39 5.96
C GLN A 774 22.31 -5.07 5.51
N SER A 775 21.55 -4.10 5.00
CA SER A 775 22.00 -2.75 4.64
C SER A 775 21.95 -1.72 5.79
N CYS A 776 21.45 -2.10 6.97
CA CYS A 776 21.30 -1.25 8.15
C CYS A 776 20.35 -0.03 7.99
N ASP A 777 19.39 -0.10 7.07
CA ASP A 777 18.59 1.04 6.59
C ASP A 777 17.09 0.72 6.41
N GLY A 778 16.65 -0.45 6.88
CA GLY A 778 15.27 -0.91 6.77
C GLY A 778 14.92 -1.70 5.50
N ARG A 779 15.88 -1.86 4.57
CA ARG A 779 15.65 -2.51 3.27
C ARG A 779 16.15 -3.95 3.21
N HIS A 780 15.48 -4.79 2.44
CA HIS A 780 15.81 -6.22 2.32
C HIS A 780 16.84 -6.50 1.23
N TYR A 781 17.85 -7.30 1.55
CA TYR A 781 18.96 -7.62 0.63
C TYR A 781 18.72 -8.91 -0.18
N TRP A 782 17.76 -9.73 0.24
CA TRP A 782 17.57 -11.10 -0.27
C TRP A 782 16.26 -11.19 -1.07
N GLY A 783 16.20 -10.51 -2.21
CA GLY A 783 15.04 -10.57 -3.10
C GLY A 783 14.95 -11.90 -3.85
N PHE A 784 15.62 -11.96 -5.00
CA PHE A 784 15.56 -13.05 -5.95
C PHE A 784 16.95 -13.64 -6.17
N LEU A 785 17.06 -14.96 -6.06
CA LEU A 785 18.28 -15.71 -6.37
C LEU A 785 17.97 -16.74 -7.47
N ILE A 786 18.19 -16.32 -8.72
CA ILE A 786 17.81 -17.08 -9.92
C ILE A 786 19.03 -17.87 -10.42
N LEU A 787 19.16 -19.12 -9.96
CA LEU A 787 20.25 -20.05 -10.28
C LEU A 787 19.76 -21.27 -11.07
N GLY A 788 20.72 -22.14 -11.41
CA GLY A 788 20.49 -23.54 -11.79
C GLY A 788 20.82 -23.85 -13.24
N LYS A 789 21.11 -25.13 -13.48
CA LYS A 789 21.58 -25.70 -14.77
C LYS A 789 20.81 -25.17 -15.98
N LYS A 790 19.48 -25.06 -15.86
CA LYS A 790 18.62 -24.43 -16.84
C LYS A 790 17.47 -23.71 -16.15
N THR A 791 17.45 -22.38 -16.25
CA THR A 791 16.33 -21.55 -15.78
C THR A 791 15.82 -20.61 -16.87
N GLU A 792 14.51 -20.51 -17.01
CA GLU A 792 13.80 -19.73 -18.05
C GLU A 792 12.60 -19.03 -17.39
N MET A 793 12.74 -17.72 -17.15
CA MET A 793 11.80 -16.97 -16.29
C MET A 793 11.32 -15.66 -16.93
N SER A 794 10.02 -15.39 -16.82
CA SER A 794 9.40 -14.10 -17.07
C SER A 794 9.14 -13.40 -15.74
N LEU A 795 9.65 -12.17 -15.55
CA LEU A 795 9.29 -11.26 -14.46
C LEU A 795 8.45 -10.13 -15.08
N LEU A 796 7.13 -10.14 -14.89
CA LEU A 796 6.20 -9.30 -15.65
C LEU A 796 5.28 -8.48 -14.74
N GLY A 797 5.47 -7.16 -14.71
CA GLY A 797 4.57 -6.28 -13.95
C GLY A 797 4.61 -6.51 -12.44
N ASN A 798 5.77 -6.84 -11.86
CA ASN A 798 5.91 -6.96 -10.40
C ASN A 798 6.33 -5.62 -9.77
N TYR A 799 5.95 -5.40 -8.52
CA TYR A 799 6.41 -4.29 -7.70
C TYR A 799 7.46 -4.80 -6.71
N ILE A 800 8.67 -4.27 -6.78
CA ILE A 800 9.87 -4.75 -6.07
C ILE A 800 10.47 -3.55 -5.35
N HIS A 801 10.22 -3.43 -4.05
CA HIS A 801 10.44 -2.18 -3.31
C HIS A 801 11.07 -2.38 -1.93
N MET A 802 11.65 -1.30 -1.39
CA MET A 802 12.37 -1.31 -0.11
C MET A 802 13.53 -2.33 -0.10
N MET A 803 14.31 -2.36 -1.18
CA MET A 803 15.35 -3.37 -1.41
C MET A 803 16.78 -2.80 -1.25
N SER A 804 17.78 -3.66 -1.07
CA SER A 804 19.20 -3.23 -1.04
C SER A 804 20.16 -4.14 -1.79
N GLY A 805 19.66 -5.22 -2.38
CA GLY A 805 20.44 -6.14 -3.22
C GLY A 805 19.57 -7.21 -3.85
N ARG A 806 20.17 -7.99 -4.76
CA ARG A 806 19.59 -9.18 -5.39
C ARG A 806 18.15 -8.97 -5.86
N GLY A 807 17.89 -7.87 -6.56
CA GLY A 807 16.56 -7.46 -7.00
C GLY A 807 16.44 -7.33 -8.52
N PRO A 808 16.71 -8.37 -9.34
CA PRO A 808 17.08 -9.76 -9.00
C PRO A 808 18.59 -10.09 -9.15
N LYS A 809 19.09 -11.16 -8.52
CA LYS A 809 20.37 -11.81 -8.92
C LYS A 809 20.11 -12.98 -9.88
N ILE A 810 20.88 -13.07 -10.98
CA ILE A 810 20.76 -14.12 -12.02
C ILE A 810 22.12 -14.75 -12.30
N GLY A 811 22.19 -16.08 -12.29
CA GLY A 811 23.40 -16.84 -12.59
C GLY A 811 24.45 -16.76 -11.48
N GLY A 812 25.70 -17.04 -11.84
CA GLY A 812 26.85 -17.12 -10.91
C GLY A 812 27.56 -18.48 -10.90
N THR A 813 27.15 -19.44 -11.73
CA THR A 813 27.78 -20.76 -11.88
C THR A 813 28.22 -20.95 -13.33
N GLU A 814 29.45 -21.41 -13.57
CA GLU A 814 29.93 -21.68 -14.93
C GLU A 814 29.26 -22.92 -15.53
N GLY A 815 28.71 -22.78 -16.74
CA GLY A 815 27.99 -23.85 -17.44
C GLY A 815 26.48 -23.87 -17.22
N ASP A 816 25.99 -23.25 -16.14
CA ASP A 816 24.55 -23.01 -15.92
C ASP A 816 24.03 -21.93 -16.87
N VAL A 817 22.75 -21.99 -17.24
CA VAL A 817 22.10 -21.02 -18.13
C VAL A 817 20.78 -20.56 -17.53
N SER A 818 20.74 -19.29 -17.11
CA SER A 818 19.55 -18.63 -16.56
C SER A 818 19.12 -17.47 -17.46
N VAL A 819 17.98 -17.63 -18.12
CA VAL A 819 17.41 -16.66 -19.07
C VAL A 819 16.22 -15.95 -18.44
N VAL A 820 16.26 -14.62 -18.35
CA VAL A 820 15.21 -13.82 -17.72
C VAL A 820 14.69 -12.74 -18.67
N HIS A 821 13.37 -12.69 -18.83
CA HIS A 821 12.66 -11.57 -19.45
C HIS A 821 12.02 -10.73 -18.36
N ALA A 822 12.58 -9.56 -18.07
CA ALA A 822 12.05 -8.62 -17.10
C ALA A 822 11.35 -7.47 -17.82
N ALA A 823 10.01 -7.41 -17.74
CA ALA A 823 9.25 -6.35 -18.39
C ALA A 823 8.14 -5.76 -17.52
N ASN A 824 7.93 -4.43 -17.66
CA ASN A 824 6.93 -3.65 -16.92
C ASN A 824 6.97 -3.76 -15.39
N ASN A 825 8.04 -4.29 -14.79
CA ASN A 825 8.21 -4.27 -13.35
C ASN A 825 8.46 -2.84 -12.88
N TYR A 826 8.01 -2.55 -11.66
CA TYR A 826 8.30 -1.32 -10.96
C TYR A 826 9.26 -1.60 -9.80
N PHE A 827 10.48 -1.07 -9.90
CA PHE A 827 11.47 -1.08 -8.84
C PHE A 827 11.42 0.28 -8.12
N GLU A 828 11.13 0.32 -6.82
CA GLU A 828 11.06 1.56 -6.01
C GLU A 828 11.98 1.47 -4.78
N ASP A 829 12.69 2.57 -4.49
CA ASP A 829 13.51 2.77 -3.29
C ASP A 829 14.48 1.60 -2.99
N ASN A 830 15.58 1.54 -3.76
CA ASN A 830 16.65 0.56 -3.56
C ASN A 830 18.00 1.25 -3.28
N SER A 831 18.47 1.11 -2.03
CA SER A 831 19.66 1.80 -1.51
C SER A 831 21.00 1.15 -1.89
N GLY A 832 20.96 0.02 -2.58
CA GLY A 832 22.12 -0.76 -3.03
C GLY A 832 22.07 -1.03 -4.53
N HIS A 833 21.67 -2.23 -4.93
CA HIS A 833 21.53 -2.62 -6.34
C HIS A 833 20.26 -3.44 -6.63
N ALA A 834 19.74 -3.30 -7.86
CA ALA A 834 18.64 -4.12 -8.37
C ALA A 834 19.19 -5.35 -9.09
N PHE A 835 19.48 -5.27 -10.39
CA PHE A 835 20.00 -6.39 -11.17
C PHE A 835 21.45 -6.72 -10.78
N ASP A 836 21.72 -8.00 -10.54
CA ASP A 836 23.04 -8.60 -10.32
C ASP A 836 23.14 -9.80 -11.29
N VAL A 837 23.59 -9.53 -12.51
CA VAL A 837 23.64 -10.53 -13.60
C VAL A 837 25.07 -11.06 -13.70
N ALA A 838 25.29 -12.31 -13.28
CA ALA A 838 26.60 -12.95 -13.27
C ALA A 838 26.76 -13.99 -14.41
N THR A 839 27.86 -14.73 -14.41
CA THR A 839 28.15 -15.85 -15.34
C THR A 839 26.93 -16.74 -15.57
N GLY A 840 26.58 -17.00 -16.82
CA GLY A 840 25.42 -17.83 -17.20
C GLY A 840 24.07 -17.10 -17.16
N GLY A 841 24.01 -15.87 -16.64
CA GLY A 841 22.84 -15.00 -16.71
C GLY A 841 22.68 -14.33 -18.08
N TYR A 842 21.46 -14.37 -18.62
CA TYR A 842 21.06 -13.74 -19.88
C TYR A 842 19.72 -12.99 -19.72
N VAL A 843 19.75 -11.67 -19.78
CA VAL A 843 18.59 -10.82 -19.45
C VAL A 843 18.18 -9.93 -20.62
N LEU A 844 16.87 -9.80 -20.86
CA LEU A 844 16.25 -8.65 -21.52
C LEU A 844 15.45 -7.88 -20.47
N ALA A 845 15.78 -6.59 -20.28
CA ALA A 845 15.04 -5.68 -19.44
C ALA A 845 14.38 -4.58 -20.29
N GLU A 846 13.05 -4.59 -20.47
CA GLU A 846 12.31 -3.64 -21.31
C GLU A 846 11.06 -3.07 -20.62
N GLY A 847 10.72 -1.81 -20.86
CA GLY A 847 9.51 -1.17 -20.32
C GLY A 847 9.38 -1.15 -18.78
N ASN A 848 10.45 -1.42 -18.02
CA ASN A 848 10.44 -1.35 -16.56
C ASN A 848 10.54 0.10 -16.08
N ASN A 849 10.02 0.39 -14.88
CA ASN A 849 10.19 1.67 -14.21
C ASN A 849 11.13 1.49 -13.01
N PHE A 850 12.12 2.37 -12.87
CA PHE A 850 13.04 2.44 -11.74
C PHE A 850 12.88 3.80 -11.06
N ASP A 851 12.58 3.81 -9.76
CA ASP A 851 12.46 5.01 -8.96
C ASP A 851 13.32 4.88 -7.70
N SER A 852 14.19 5.85 -7.44
CA SER A 852 15.07 5.85 -6.26
C SER A 852 15.94 4.59 -6.15
N VAL A 853 16.32 3.98 -7.30
CA VAL A 853 17.17 2.79 -7.38
C VAL A 853 18.61 3.20 -7.64
N LYS A 854 19.45 3.11 -6.62
CA LYS A 854 20.84 3.61 -6.64
C LYS A 854 21.71 2.98 -7.72
N THR A 855 21.62 1.67 -7.91
CA THR A 855 22.34 0.92 -8.96
C THR A 855 21.38 -0.04 -9.68
N PRO A 856 20.71 0.37 -10.76
CA PRO A 856 19.75 -0.49 -11.45
C PRO A 856 20.36 -1.75 -12.07
N ASN A 857 21.62 -1.70 -12.51
CA ASN A 857 22.40 -2.88 -12.90
C ASN A 857 23.79 -2.81 -12.24
N GLN A 858 24.11 -3.79 -11.39
CA GLN A 858 25.42 -3.96 -10.79
C GLN A 858 26.40 -4.47 -11.87
N PRO A 859 27.53 -3.79 -12.13
CA PRO A 859 28.45 -4.22 -13.17
C PRO A 859 29.21 -5.51 -12.81
N ASP A 860 28.84 -6.63 -13.44
CA ASP A 860 29.62 -7.86 -13.54
C ASP A 860 30.00 -8.09 -15.01
N PRO A 861 31.30 -8.19 -15.36
CA PRO A 861 31.75 -8.37 -16.74
C PRO A 861 31.39 -9.73 -17.38
N ALA A 862 31.07 -10.75 -16.59
CA ALA A 862 30.67 -12.08 -17.07
C ALA A 862 29.15 -12.23 -17.29
N GLY A 863 28.35 -11.28 -16.79
CA GLY A 863 26.92 -11.18 -17.04
C GLY A 863 26.55 -10.79 -18.46
N ASN A 864 25.34 -11.13 -18.88
CA ASN A 864 24.81 -10.77 -20.20
C ASN A 864 23.42 -10.14 -20.01
N ILE A 865 23.30 -8.83 -20.21
CA ILE A 865 22.04 -8.08 -20.06
C ILE A 865 21.93 -7.05 -21.19
N PHE A 866 20.87 -7.18 -21.98
CA PHE A 866 20.49 -6.24 -23.03
C PHE A 866 19.42 -5.28 -22.49
N ILE A 867 19.70 -3.98 -22.63
CA ILE A 867 18.81 -2.89 -22.23
C ILE A 867 18.55 -2.03 -23.48
N PRO A 868 17.31 -1.95 -23.99
CA PRO A 868 17.03 -1.25 -25.22
C PRO A 868 17.11 0.26 -25.04
N ALA A 869 17.84 0.91 -25.95
CA ALA A 869 17.94 2.37 -26.03
C ALA A 869 16.86 2.94 -26.96
N ALA A 870 16.35 2.15 -27.90
CA ALA A 870 15.27 2.50 -28.80
C ALA A 870 14.33 1.31 -29.03
N ALA A 871 13.06 1.60 -29.35
CA ALA A 871 12.05 0.58 -29.61
C ALA A 871 12.46 -0.39 -30.75
N GLY A 872 13.22 0.06 -31.75
CA GLY A 872 13.67 -0.79 -32.86
C GLY A 872 14.63 -1.92 -32.48
N ASP A 873 15.28 -1.86 -31.31
CA ASP A 873 16.40 -2.75 -30.94
C ASP A 873 15.96 -4.23 -30.80
N CYS A 874 14.70 -4.48 -30.45
CA CYS A 874 14.12 -5.82 -30.29
C CYS A 874 13.74 -6.48 -31.62
N LYS A 875 13.58 -5.71 -32.71
CA LYS A 875 12.85 -6.16 -33.90
C LYS A 875 13.50 -7.37 -34.59
N ALA A 876 14.83 -7.40 -34.64
CA ALA A 876 15.58 -8.57 -35.09
C ALA A 876 15.44 -9.74 -34.10
N THR A 877 15.73 -9.47 -32.82
CA THR A 877 15.81 -10.43 -31.72
C THR A 877 14.49 -11.16 -31.49
N ILE A 878 13.45 -10.45 -31.05
CA ILE A 878 12.15 -11.02 -30.63
C ILE A 878 11.00 -10.72 -31.59
N GLY A 879 11.21 -9.97 -32.68
CA GLY A 879 10.24 -9.83 -33.78
C GLY A 879 9.18 -8.74 -33.60
N ARG A 880 9.04 -8.20 -32.39
CA ARG A 880 8.37 -6.93 -32.12
C ARG A 880 9.38 -5.87 -31.70
N ASP A 881 8.92 -4.63 -31.59
CA ASP A 881 9.69 -3.54 -30.99
C ASP A 881 9.73 -3.68 -29.46
N CYS A 882 10.76 -3.09 -28.83
CA CYS A 882 10.88 -3.01 -27.37
C CYS A 882 10.06 -1.84 -26.83
N GLU A 883 9.77 -1.90 -25.54
CA GLU A 883 9.46 -0.69 -24.76
C GLU A 883 10.72 -0.24 -24.00
N VAL A 884 10.97 1.07 -23.92
CA VAL A 884 12.16 1.61 -23.25
C VAL A 884 11.91 1.74 -21.75
N ASN A 885 12.92 1.45 -20.92
CA ASN A 885 12.82 1.58 -19.47
C ASN A 885 12.86 3.06 -19.04
N VAL A 886 12.16 3.41 -17.96
CA VAL A 886 12.16 4.75 -17.37
C VAL A 886 12.89 4.75 -16.03
N LEU A 887 13.68 5.79 -15.79
CA LEU A 887 14.45 6.03 -14.56
C LEU A 887 14.04 7.38 -13.96
N ALA A 888 13.67 7.37 -12.68
CA ALA A 888 13.50 8.54 -11.83
C ALA A 888 14.43 8.41 -10.61
N ASP A 889 15.17 9.47 -10.27
CA ASP A 889 16.08 9.55 -9.11
C ASP A 889 16.99 8.31 -8.90
N SER A 890 17.34 7.64 -10.00
CA SER A 890 18.03 6.35 -10.05
C SER A 890 19.39 6.45 -10.75
N GLY A 891 20.31 5.54 -10.43
CA GLY A 891 21.60 5.43 -11.10
C GLY A 891 21.49 4.95 -12.55
N THR A 892 22.59 4.99 -13.30
CA THR A 892 22.59 4.62 -14.72
C THR A 892 22.27 3.14 -14.93
N PHE A 893 21.34 2.83 -15.84
CA PHE A 893 20.99 1.46 -16.23
C PHE A 893 21.63 1.11 -17.58
N THR A 894 22.82 0.49 -17.55
CA THR A 894 23.60 0.11 -18.75
C THR A 894 23.70 -1.39 -18.93
N GLY A 895 23.52 -1.87 -20.17
CA GLY A 895 23.69 -3.28 -20.52
C GLY A 895 25.15 -3.76 -20.44
N ASN A 896 25.34 -5.08 -20.46
CA ASN A 896 26.64 -5.73 -20.64
C ASN A 896 26.51 -6.94 -21.56
N SER A 897 27.54 -7.22 -22.37
CA SER A 897 27.59 -8.37 -23.28
C SER A 897 26.32 -8.51 -24.15
N GLU A 898 25.80 -7.37 -24.64
CA GLU A 898 24.44 -7.32 -25.19
C GLU A 898 24.22 -8.24 -26.39
N ASP A 899 25.23 -8.46 -27.23
CA ASP A 899 25.09 -9.35 -28.39
C ASP A 899 24.95 -10.83 -27.97
N ALA A 900 25.55 -11.23 -26.84
CA ALA A 900 25.34 -12.55 -26.26
C ALA A 900 23.94 -12.65 -25.61
N ALA A 901 23.50 -11.59 -24.92
CA ALA A 901 22.12 -11.50 -24.40
C ALA A 901 21.09 -11.58 -25.53
N LYS A 902 21.20 -10.75 -26.57
CA LYS A 902 20.35 -10.76 -27.78
C LYS A 902 20.36 -12.13 -28.46
N LYS A 903 21.53 -12.75 -28.64
CA LYS A 903 21.64 -14.10 -29.22
C LYS A 903 20.87 -15.15 -28.41
N GLN A 904 20.97 -15.14 -27.08
CA GLN A 904 20.29 -16.11 -26.23
C GLN A 904 18.78 -15.83 -26.14
N ILE A 905 18.39 -14.58 -25.88
CA ILE A 905 16.99 -14.11 -25.84
C ILE A 905 16.26 -14.39 -27.17
N GLY A 906 16.96 -14.26 -28.30
CA GLY A 906 16.43 -14.58 -29.64
C GLY A 906 16.04 -16.05 -29.84
N THR A 907 16.51 -16.99 -28.99
CA THR A 907 16.05 -18.39 -29.03
C THR A 907 14.64 -18.56 -28.44
N PHE A 908 14.18 -17.60 -27.62
CA PHE A 908 12.86 -17.58 -26.97
C PHE A 908 11.90 -16.57 -27.61
N LYS A 909 12.08 -16.34 -28.92
CA LYS A 909 11.32 -15.39 -29.74
C LYS A 909 9.80 -15.53 -29.61
N THR A 910 9.28 -16.75 -29.45
CA THR A 910 7.84 -17.00 -29.28
C THR A 910 7.35 -16.55 -27.90
N GLN A 911 8.05 -16.92 -26.84
CA GLN A 911 7.68 -16.62 -25.45
C GLN A 911 7.81 -15.12 -25.15
N ILE A 912 8.96 -14.53 -25.49
CA ILE A 912 9.31 -13.15 -25.18
C ILE A 912 8.67 -12.16 -26.17
N GLY A 913 8.69 -12.49 -27.47
CA GLY A 913 8.04 -11.69 -28.51
C GLY A 913 6.51 -11.76 -28.48
N GLY A 914 5.95 -12.91 -28.04
CA GLY A 914 4.51 -13.07 -27.78
C GLY A 914 4.04 -12.47 -26.46
N THR A 915 4.95 -12.11 -25.55
CA THR A 915 4.61 -11.35 -24.35
C THR A 915 4.30 -9.91 -24.74
N LYS A 916 3.12 -9.44 -24.32
CA LYS A 916 2.70 -8.05 -24.43
C LYS A 916 3.43 -7.22 -23.38
N VAL A 917 4.16 -6.21 -23.84
CA VAL A 917 4.83 -5.20 -23.01
C VAL A 917 4.21 -3.85 -23.37
N THR A 918 4.05 -2.97 -22.38
CA THR A 918 3.58 -1.59 -22.55
C THR A 918 4.68 -0.59 -22.22
N THR A 919 4.48 0.69 -22.54
CA THR A 919 5.43 1.74 -22.13
C THR A 919 5.57 1.79 -20.61
N ALA A 920 6.79 2.01 -20.12
CA ALA A 920 7.11 2.05 -18.70
C ALA A 920 6.21 3.06 -17.96
N THR A 921 5.62 2.62 -16.86
CA THR A 921 4.61 3.35 -16.09
C THR A 921 4.99 3.29 -14.61
N LYS A 922 5.04 4.45 -13.92
CA LYS A 922 5.07 4.47 -12.45
C LYS A 922 3.66 4.15 -11.94
N PHE A 923 3.45 2.90 -11.55
CA PHE A 923 2.22 2.46 -10.90
C PHE A 923 2.25 2.89 -9.43
N SER A 924 1.11 3.31 -8.88
CA SER A 924 0.97 3.46 -7.43
C SER A 924 0.83 2.08 -6.77
N ALA A 925 1.26 1.98 -5.51
CA ALA A 925 1.02 0.82 -4.63
C ALA A 925 -0.46 0.73 -4.17
N ALA A 926 -1.39 0.80 -5.12
CA ALA A 926 -2.82 0.66 -4.91
C ALA A 926 -3.24 -0.82 -5.05
N LYS A 927 -4.27 -1.22 -4.29
CA LYS A 927 -4.89 -2.55 -4.44
C LYS A 927 -5.32 -2.79 -5.89
N GLY A 928 -4.95 -3.93 -6.45
CA GLY A 928 -5.32 -4.35 -7.82
C GLY A 928 -4.24 -4.14 -8.89
N ASN A 929 -3.15 -3.41 -8.59
CA ASN A 929 -1.96 -3.38 -9.47
C ASN A 929 -1.00 -4.53 -9.18
N PHE A 930 -0.79 -4.83 -7.88
CA PHE A 930 0.20 -5.80 -7.41
C PHE A 930 -0.28 -6.53 -6.16
N GLY A 931 0.22 -7.75 -5.94
CA GLY A 931 0.04 -8.51 -4.71
C GLY A 931 -1.41 -8.96 -4.47
N VAL A 932 -1.72 -9.29 -3.22
CA VAL A 932 -3.00 -9.89 -2.85
C VAL A 932 -4.17 -8.91 -2.90
N GLY A 933 -5.32 -9.35 -3.41
CA GLY A 933 -6.50 -8.51 -3.56
C GLY A 933 -7.75 -9.25 -4.02
N GLU A 934 -8.79 -8.48 -4.35
CA GLU A 934 -9.99 -9.00 -5.02
C GLU A 934 -9.73 -9.08 -6.52
N LEU A 935 -9.21 -10.23 -6.96
CA LEU A 935 -9.02 -10.48 -8.39
C LEU A 935 -10.40 -10.61 -9.06
N GLY A 936 -10.69 -9.71 -10.01
CA GLY A 936 -11.97 -9.66 -10.71
C GLY A 936 -12.05 -10.61 -11.91
N SER A 937 -13.23 -11.15 -12.19
CA SER A 937 -13.51 -11.91 -13.42
C SER A 937 -13.70 -11.00 -14.64
N SER A 938 -12.73 -10.12 -14.92
CA SER A 938 -12.71 -9.18 -16.04
C SER A 938 -11.46 -9.40 -16.91
N SER A 939 -11.61 -10.19 -17.97
CA SER A 939 -10.52 -10.55 -18.89
C SER A 939 -10.27 -9.47 -19.94
N ASP A 940 -9.70 -8.33 -19.54
CA ASP A 940 -9.32 -7.24 -20.45
C ASP A 940 -7.83 -6.85 -20.30
N ALA A 941 -6.97 -7.45 -21.12
CA ALA A 941 -5.61 -6.95 -21.31
C ALA A 941 -5.66 -5.66 -22.15
N PRO A 942 -5.08 -4.53 -21.71
CA PRO A 942 -5.46 -3.18 -22.17
C PRO A 942 -5.22 -2.95 -23.67
N SER A 943 -6.28 -3.04 -24.48
CA SER A 943 -6.19 -2.91 -25.94
C SER A 943 -6.64 -1.51 -26.39
N PRO A 944 -5.84 -0.75 -27.15
CA PRO A 944 -6.21 0.60 -27.56
C PRO A 944 -7.33 0.59 -28.60
N ALA A 945 -8.26 1.55 -28.48
CA ALA A 945 -9.35 1.70 -29.44
C ALA A 945 -8.82 2.11 -30.83
N SER A 946 -9.18 1.34 -31.86
CA SER A 946 -8.90 1.65 -33.27
C SER A 946 -10.21 1.91 -34.00
N GLY A 947 -10.42 3.16 -34.42
CA GLY A 947 -11.69 3.60 -35.02
C GLY A 947 -11.81 3.26 -36.51
N SER A 948 -13.01 2.89 -36.96
CA SER A 948 -13.38 2.91 -38.37
C SER A 948 -14.87 3.20 -38.57
N ASN A 949 -15.21 3.86 -39.67
CA ASN A 949 -16.57 4.32 -39.98
C ASN A 949 -17.47 3.21 -40.52
N ALA A 950 -18.68 3.06 -39.96
CA ALA A 950 -19.87 2.65 -40.72
C ALA A 950 -21.17 3.03 -39.99
N ALA A 951 -21.92 4.00 -40.52
CA ALA A 951 -23.37 4.08 -40.31
C ALA A 951 -24.07 3.26 -41.41
N PRO A 952 -25.33 2.81 -41.22
CA PRO A 952 -26.41 3.67 -41.73
C PRO A 952 -27.78 3.62 -40.98
N THR A 953 -28.35 4.82 -40.79
CA THR A 953 -29.79 5.18 -40.96
C THR A 953 -30.94 4.38 -40.31
N SER A 954 -31.70 5.08 -39.43
CA SER A 954 -33.18 5.26 -39.50
C SER A 954 -34.12 4.07 -39.17
N THR A 955 -35.35 4.21 -38.63
CA THR A 955 -36.17 5.39 -38.24
C THR A 955 -37.27 4.98 -37.24
N GLU A 956 -37.85 5.95 -36.51
CA GLU A 956 -39.18 5.90 -35.84
C GLU A 956 -39.41 4.86 -34.70
N ALA A 957 -40.43 4.98 -33.82
CA ALA A 957 -41.04 6.15 -33.16
C ALA A 957 -41.97 5.69 -32.02
N ALA A 958 -42.00 6.40 -30.88
CA ALA A 958 -43.06 6.39 -29.87
C ALA A 958 -43.02 7.74 -29.14
N GLN A 959 -44.06 8.56 -28.98
CA GLN A 959 -45.44 8.31 -28.50
C GLN A 959 -45.51 7.87 -27.03
N ASN A 960 -45.53 8.87 -26.15
CA ASN A 960 -46.08 8.82 -24.79
C ASN A 960 -47.62 9.00 -24.86
N PRO A 961 -48.41 8.57 -23.86
CA PRO A 961 -49.09 9.62 -23.09
C PRO A 961 -49.37 9.34 -21.58
N SER A 962 -49.58 10.47 -20.88
CA SER A 962 -50.50 10.69 -19.75
C SER A 962 -50.31 9.94 -18.41
N THR A 963 -49.79 10.71 -17.45
CA THR A 963 -50.28 10.90 -16.07
C THR A 963 -51.69 10.40 -15.72
N GLU A 964 -51.84 9.92 -14.48
CA GLU A 964 -53.01 10.21 -13.63
C GLU A 964 -52.56 10.36 -12.16
N ALA A 965 -53.37 10.99 -11.31
CA ALA A 965 -53.06 11.29 -9.90
C ALA A 965 -54.27 11.07 -8.99
N SER A 966 -54.06 10.81 -7.69
CA SER A 966 -55.15 10.61 -6.72
C SER A 966 -54.78 11.11 -5.32
N THR A 967 -55.77 11.54 -4.54
CA THR A 967 -55.61 12.18 -3.22
C THR A 967 -56.72 11.81 -2.23
N SER A 968 -56.35 11.56 -0.97
CA SER A 968 -57.18 11.57 0.25
C SER A 968 -56.22 11.64 1.45
N GLN A 969 -56.40 12.39 2.55
CA GLN A 969 -57.54 12.56 3.48
C GLN A 969 -57.94 11.24 4.18
N GLY A 970 -58.02 11.14 5.52
CA GLY A 970 -57.72 12.09 6.60
C GLY A 970 -58.27 11.62 7.97
N SER A 971 -58.16 12.46 9.03
CA SER A 971 -58.60 12.27 10.44
C SER A 971 -57.57 11.60 11.39
N THR A 972 -57.13 12.10 12.57
CA THR A 972 -57.57 13.05 13.64
C THR A 972 -58.35 12.48 14.85
N SER A 973 -57.72 12.53 16.04
CA SER A 973 -58.28 12.79 17.41
C SER A 973 -57.13 12.65 18.44
N THR A 974 -56.58 13.73 19.04
CA THR A 974 -57.04 14.50 20.25
C THR A 974 -56.97 13.71 21.56
N GLU A 975 -56.62 14.27 22.74
CA GLU A 975 -56.18 15.61 23.20
C GLU A 975 -55.41 15.41 24.56
N THR A 976 -54.89 16.32 25.40
CA THR A 976 -54.93 17.79 25.71
C THR A 976 -53.72 18.02 26.66
N THR A 977 -52.99 19.12 26.89
CA THR A 977 -52.81 20.51 26.36
C THR A 977 -51.38 20.95 26.84
N GLN A 978 -50.84 22.19 26.97
CA GLN A 978 -51.29 23.60 26.92
C GLN A 978 -50.07 24.53 26.60
N ALA A 979 -50.26 25.86 26.62
CA ALA A 979 -49.22 26.90 26.50
C ALA A 979 -49.63 28.17 27.30
N PRO A 980 -48.83 29.27 27.40
CA PRO A 980 -48.67 30.26 26.30
C PRO A 980 -47.22 30.80 26.11
N THR A 981 -46.64 30.93 24.91
CA THR A 981 -46.79 31.99 23.86
C THR A 981 -46.53 33.46 24.25
N ALA A 982 -45.54 34.10 23.60
CA ALA A 982 -45.67 35.37 22.87
C ALA A 982 -44.38 35.77 22.09
N ALA A 983 -44.54 36.31 20.88
CA ALA A 983 -43.53 37.09 20.14
C ALA A 983 -44.25 38.03 19.15
N PRO A 984 -43.70 39.23 18.85
CA PRO A 984 -43.58 39.63 17.44
C PRO A 984 -42.34 40.50 17.09
N ASN A 985 -41.99 40.50 15.80
CA ASN A 985 -41.20 41.53 15.10
C ASN A 985 -42.20 42.37 14.25
N PRO A 986 -41.95 43.63 13.82
CA PRO A 986 -41.02 43.88 12.68
C PRO A 986 -40.33 45.28 12.57
N GLU A 987 -39.34 45.33 11.66
CA GLU A 987 -38.98 46.44 10.74
C GLU A 987 -38.38 47.79 11.21
N THR A 988 -37.74 48.45 10.23
CA THR A 988 -36.73 49.53 10.33
C THR A 988 -37.31 50.96 10.24
N PRO A 989 -36.54 52.01 10.58
CA PRO A 989 -36.00 52.86 9.50
C PRO A 989 -34.57 53.43 9.73
N SER A 990 -34.07 54.14 8.73
CA SER A 990 -32.71 54.71 8.59
C SER A 990 -32.55 56.13 9.18
N THR A 991 -31.30 56.63 9.33
CA THR A 991 -30.82 57.90 8.68
C THR A 991 -29.31 58.22 8.88
N THR A 992 -28.65 58.55 7.76
CA THR A 992 -27.50 59.49 7.52
C THR A 992 -26.50 59.94 8.61
N ASP A 993 -25.21 59.61 8.37
CA ASP A 993 -24.14 60.51 7.85
C ASP A 993 -23.64 61.76 8.65
N SER A 994 -22.32 61.81 8.94
CA SER A 994 -21.31 62.93 8.96
C SER A 994 -21.63 64.33 9.58
N PRO A 995 -20.63 65.17 10.04
CA PRO A 995 -19.23 65.26 9.52
C PRO A 995 -18.05 65.68 10.48
N HIS A 996 -16.81 65.43 10.01
CA HIS A 996 -15.53 66.19 10.04
C HIS A 996 -14.97 67.07 11.21
N GLN A 997 -13.61 67.08 11.23
CA GLN A 997 -12.62 68.13 11.63
C GLN A 997 -12.22 68.37 13.12
N GLY A 998 -10.91 68.56 13.36
CA GLY A 998 -10.37 69.14 14.61
C GLY A 998 -8.92 68.76 15.00
N ASP A 999 -7.95 69.55 14.52
CA ASP A 999 -6.53 69.70 14.96
C ASP A 999 -6.37 70.07 16.47
N SER A 1000 -5.21 70.08 17.17
CA SER A 1000 -3.82 69.57 17.01
C SER A 1000 -3.00 69.86 18.32
N GLU A 1001 -1.72 69.43 18.40
CA GLU A 1001 -0.66 69.88 19.37
C GLU A 1001 -0.89 69.52 20.88
N THR A 1002 0.11 69.41 21.78
CA THR A 1002 1.60 69.35 21.80
C THR A 1002 2.00 68.39 22.98
N GLU A 1003 3.23 68.07 23.40
CA GLU A 1003 4.62 68.56 23.20
C GLU A 1003 5.61 67.36 23.35
N ALA A 1004 6.94 67.59 23.44
CA ALA A 1004 7.97 66.60 23.79
C ALA A 1004 9.17 67.27 24.51
N PRO A 1005 10.08 66.52 25.14
CA PRO A 1005 11.49 66.63 24.69
C PRO A 1005 12.28 65.29 24.69
N SER A 1006 13.51 65.33 24.16
CA SER A 1006 14.32 64.16 23.78
C SER A 1006 15.78 64.19 24.30
N VAL A 1007 16.44 63.03 24.31
CA VAL A 1007 17.90 62.75 24.09
C VAL A 1007 18.14 61.23 24.16
N ASN A 1008 19.08 60.57 23.46
CA ASN A 1008 19.91 60.95 22.32
C ASN A 1008 20.30 59.69 21.49
N ALA A 1009 20.77 59.89 20.25
CA ALA A 1009 21.11 58.85 19.25
C ALA A 1009 22.65 58.54 19.25
N PRO A 1010 23.29 57.80 18.28
CA PRO A 1010 22.80 57.24 17.01
C PRO A 1010 23.30 55.83 16.60
N ALA A 1011 22.87 55.38 15.41
CA ALA A 1011 23.44 54.26 14.64
C ALA A 1011 24.19 54.77 13.38
N ALA A 1012 24.92 53.91 12.67
CA ALA A 1012 25.62 54.24 11.42
C ALA A 1012 25.79 53.06 10.45
N THR A 1013 25.81 53.34 9.14
CA THR A 1013 26.02 52.44 7.99
C THR A 1013 26.66 53.24 6.84
N PRO A 1014 26.96 52.67 5.65
CA PRO A 1014 27.90 51.58 5.39
C PRO A 1014 28.98 51.98 4.33
N SER A 1015 30.06 51.20 4.18
CA SER A 1015 30.89 51.19 2.95
C SER A 1015 31.78 49.93 2.87
N ALA A 1016 32.36 49.63 1.70
CA ALA A 1016 32.97 48.33 1.38
C ALA A 1016 34.44 48.42 0.93
N ASN A 1017 35.21 47.35 1.17
CA ASN A 1017 36.22 46.82 0.24
C ASN A 1017 36.74 45.42 0.63
N ALA A 1018 37.33 44.73 -0.35
CA ALA A 1018 37.83 43.34 -0.32
C ALA A 1018 39.22 43.21 0.38
N PRO A 1019 39.84 42.01 0.58
CA PRO A 1019 39.52 40.70 -0.02
C PRO A 1019 39.44 39.48 0.94
N ALA A 1020 39.07 38.33 0.37
CA ALA A 1020 38.99 37.05 1.07
C ALA A 1020 40.36 36.38 1.29
N THR A 1021 40.46 35.61 2.37
CA THR A 1021 41.51 34.58 2.59
C THR A 1021 40.83 33.25 2.84
N ALA A 1022 41.27 32.19 2.14
CA ALA A 1022 40.66 30.88 2.23
C ALA A 1022 40.96 30.17 3.56
N GLN A 1023 39.97 29.45 4.09
CA GLN A 1023 40.19 28.32 4.99
C GLN A 1023 39.76 27.04 4.26
N THR A 1024 40.56 26.00 4.43
CA THR A 1024 40.46 24.72 3.70
C THR A 1024 39.26 23.91 4.16
N PRO A 1025 38.51 23.24 3.26
CA PRO A 1025 37.55 22.21 3.67
C PRO A 1025 38.27 21.05 4.36
N ALA A 1026 37.56 20.37 5.26
CA ALA A 1026 37.98 19.10 5.84
C ALA A 1026 38.01 18.00 4.75
N PRO A 1027 38.87 16.97 4.87
CA PRO A 1027 39.05 15.97 3.82
C PRO A 1027 37.83 15.08 3.63
N GLU A 1028 37.60 14.66 2.38
CA GLU A 1028 36.61 13.66 2.00
C GLU A 1028 36.89 12.33 2.71
N MET A 1029 35.85 11.76 3.34
CA MET A 1029 35.89 10.37 3.84
C MET A 1029 35.56 9.43 2.67
N PRO A 1030 36.33 8.34 2.46
CA PRO A 1030 36.13 7.46 1.32
C PRO A 1030 34.83 6.66 1.40
N LEU A 1031 34.30 6.29 0.23
CA LEU A 1031 33.11 5.45 0.08
C LEU A 1031 33.23 4.15 0.89
N GLY A 1032 32.26 3.90 1.77
CA GLY A 1032 32.12 2.62 2.45
C GLY A 1032 31.61 1.55 1.49
N THR A 1033 32.51 0.83 0.84
CA THR A 1033 32.18 -0.45 0.20
C THR A 1033 31.79 -1.45 1.28
N VAL A 1034 30.54 -1.93 1.24
CA VAL A 1034 30.20 -3.19 1.89
C VAL A 1034 31.10 -4.25 1.25
N ALA A 1035 31.92 -4.92 2.05
CA ALA A 1035 32.81 -5.96 1.54
C ALA A 1035 31.97 -7.07 0.89
N PRO A 1036 32.31 -7.54 -0.32
CA PRO A 1036 31.62 -8.69 -0.88
C PRO A 1036 31.79 -9.86 0.08
N TYR A 1037 30.68 -10.50 0.45
CA TYR A 1037 30.76 -11.84 1.00
C TYR A 1037 31.49 -12.69 -0.05
N SER A 1038 32.48 -13.47 0.37
CA SER A 1038 33.24 -14.29 -0.57
C SER A 1038 32.33 -15.39 -1.11
N ASP A 1039 31.76 -15.16 -2.31
CA ASP A 1039 31.20 -16.20 -3.16
C ASP A 1039 32.36 -17.14 -3.52
N ASP A 1040 32.62 -18.13 -2.66
CA ASP A 1040 33.66 -19.12 -2.86
C ASP A 1040 33.25 -20.00 -4.04
N SER A 1041 33.91 -19.82 -5.17
CA SER A 1041 33.76 -20.61 -6.39
C SER A 1041 34.39 -22.01 -6.21
N GLY A 1042 34.02 -22.68 -5.12
CA GLY A 1042 34.51 -23.98 -4.71
C GLY A 1042 33.78 -25.10 -5.46
N SER A 1043 34.47 -25.72 -6.41
CA SER A 1043 33.97 -26.86 -7.19
C SER A 1043 33.92 -28.15 -6.35
N GLY A 1044 32.97 -28.20 -5.41
CA GLY A 1044 32.77 -29.30 -4.47
C GLY A 1044 31.46 -30.05 -4.69
N ASN A 1045 31.55 -31.29 -5.18
CA ASN A 1045 30.43 -32.24 -5.16
C ASN A 1045 30.07 -32.59 -3.70
N SER A 1046 29.06 -31.92 -3.14
CA SER A 1046 28.39 -32.37 -1.91
C SER A 1046 26.87 -32.36 -2.13
N ILE A 1047 26.24 -33.51 -1.91
CA ILE A 1047 24.81 -33.71 -2.17
C ILE A 1047 24.06 -33.42 -0.87
N LEU A 1048 23.50 -32.22 -0.73
CA LEU A 1048 22.55 -31.91 0.34
C LEU A 1048 21.13 -32.38 -0.05
N GLN A 1049 20.95 -33.69 0.04
CA GLN A 1049 19.66 -34.35 -0.06
C GLN A 1049 18.83 -34.00 1.19
N TRP A 1050 17.82 -33.13 1.04
CA TRP A 1050 16.88 -32.83 2.12
C TRP A 1050 16.19 -34.13 2.57
N GLY A 1051 16.21 -34.36 3.89
CA GLY A 1051 16.03 -35.70 4.46
C GLY A 1051 14.67 -36.35 4.16
N HIS A 1052 14.69 -37.63 3.80
CA HIS A 1052 13.48 -38.46 3.71
C HIS A 1052 12.78 -38.56 5.07
N VAL A 1053 11.53 -38.10 5.15
CA VAL A 1053 10.64 -38.45 6.26
C VAL A 1053 10.22 -39.91 6.10
N THR A 1054 10.75 -40.79 6.94
CA THR A 1054 10.41 -42.21 6.96
C THR A 1054 9.06 -42.46 7.63
N GLN A 1055 8.03 -42.79 6.83
CA GLN A 1055 6.82 -43.38 7.39
C GLN A 1055 7.14 -44.79 7.92
N GLY A 1056 7.01 -44.98 9.23
CA GLY A 1056 7.12 -46.29 9.86
C GLY A 1056 5.91 -47.17 9.57
N ALA A 1057 6.02 -48.04 8.56
CA ALA A 1057 5.12 -49.18 8.35
C ALA A 1057 5.79 -50.49 8.81
N ALA A 1058 4.99 -51.47 9.22
CA ALA A 1058 5.49 -52.67 9.88
C ALA A 1058 6.25 -53.65 8.95
N SER A 1059 7.09 -54.48 9.56
CA SER A 1059 8.02 -55.40 8.90
C SER A 1059 7.39 -56.64 8.25
N THR A 1060 7.85 -56.99 7.04
CA THR A 1060 7.92 -58.40 6.58
C THR A 1060 9.21 -58.67 5.78
N SER A 1061 10.11 -59.42 6.41
CA SER A 1061 11.12 -60.36 5.88
C SER A 1061 11.28 -60.65 4.38
N SER A 1062 12.55 -60.91 3.99
CA SER A 1062 13.04 -61.88 2.98
C SER A 1062 12.69 -61.65 1.49
N GLU A 1063 13.49 -62.04 0.48
CA GLU A 1063 14.75 -62.82 0.43
C GLU A 1063 15.55 -62.52 -0.85
N ASN A 1064 16.86 -62.85 -0.86
CA ASN A 1064 17.87 -62.71 -1.94
C ASN A 1064 18.21 -61.29 -2.41
#